data_AF-A0A8J6ZLP7-F1
#
_entry.id   AF-A0A8J6ZLP7-F1
#
_cell.length_a   1.000
_cell.length_b   1.000
_cell.length_c   1.000
_cell.angle_alpha   90.00
_cell.angle_beta   90.00
_cell.angle_gamma   90.00
#
_symmetry.space_group_name_H-M   'P 1'
#
loop_
_entity.id
_entity.type
_entity.pdbx_description
1 polymer ?
#
loop_
_entity_poly.entity_id
_entity_poly.type
_entity_poly.pdbx_seq_one_letter_code
_entity_poly.pdbx_strand_id
1 'polypeptide(L)'
;MIEKQAIDEQAWLIVEQFFLELPSSLSRRALLLKNSLTVQYGETGCLQDILSRDGDYPWLSLPIWLLKDWFIHANTQRFLLEKYLLPPSFYNFAAVYLQEQIQDEASFFDVADISLVDALQQQTLFHFQQILGEDSEFWSFNQQLWADYQTAVATMQQHQKTPNQFTPDLLQHHTAQLSPANIPVIAAAIAIDRTNQIPSLLQLMNCLNHIHQMRRDILAIRRDIMRGCYTYPIVRVMQAGDIPLSAKPTPEKLLGAMILTGAIATIGKECLEKLETAKILAQQLMLPSWLQYCDRLEVVLNELIALFSLKNLGKPLASSSNSFIPYIDSLNVAIAAAEQYLLSDLTFRESWDVQRFTLPQKSEVLARAFPMGLIVEILSTHGHNLSSQVAEIFQLLERHHFCYYETDGLPPDTDDLGLLLRLYQYSAQPETHQAILQRPLGWLVQNILPSGEIPVWLTQGIDHAQGFLVWGKSCLAVEINALLGLIAYDWSAYEKLIENSFLNLCQRLIQSGFSGLSHYEPAYCLWGFFQLLTQLETKPISKTVQIQIQQVTPILLQRLQQEIERCSPSPQEAAFFILSCLSHPLAKSLLNHSWIQHLLKHQRYDGSWTDEALYPTVHRGRQVVWYSSRTVTTAFCYHALRIYQKYFDF
;
A
#
# COMPACT_ATOMS: atom_id res chain seq x y z
N MET A 1 -2.38 -29.18 6.39
CA MET A 1 -1.87 -28.11 5.50
C MET A 1 -3.02 -27.30 4.92
N ILE A 2 -3.84 -27.88 4.03
CA ILE A 2 -5.02 -27.25 3.41
C ILE A 2 -5.91 -26.52 4.45
N GLU A 3 -6.29 -27.19 5.55
CA GLU A 3 -7.13 -26.60 6.60
C GLU A 3 -6.52 -25.36 7.27
N LYS A 4 -5.19 -25.32 7.46
CA LYS A 4 -4.53 -24.13 8.03
C LYS A 4 -4.60 -22.96 7.05
N GLN A 5 -4.31 -23.22 5.78
CA GLN A 5 -4.35 -22.19 4.75
C GLN A 5 -5.73 -21.54 4.67
N ALA A 6 -6.81 -22.33 4.70
CA ALA A 6 -8.19 -21.83 4.71
C ALA A 6 -8.57 -21.03 5.98
N ILE A 7 -7.87 -21.23 7.10
CA ILE A 7 -8.06 -20.46 8.35
C ILE A 7 -7.27 -19.15 8.29
N ASP A 8 -6.01 -19.19 7.83
CA ASP A 8 -5.20 -18.00 7.57
C ASP A 8 -5.95 -17.07 6.59
N GLU A 9 -6.48 -17.62 5.49
CA GLU A 9 -7.33 -16.92 4.50
C GLU A 9 -8.58 -16.29 5.15
N GLN A 10 -9.32 -17.04 5.98
CA GLN A 10 -10.51 -16.51 6.68
C GLN A 10 -10.18 -15.38 7.66
N ALA A 11 -9.05 -15.44 8.34
CA ALA A 11 -8.64 -14.40 9.27
C ALA A 11 -8.19 -13.12 8.53
N TRP A 12 -7.54 -13.26 7.37
CA TRP A 12 -7.21 -12.12 6.51
C TRP A 12 -8.44 -11.48 5.84
N LEU A 13 -9.48 -12.24 5.51
CA LEU A 13 -10.76 -11.67 5.04
C LEU A 13 -11.40 -10.75 6.09
N ILE A 14 -11.29 -11.06 7.38
CA ILE A 14 -11.76 -10.17 8.47
C ILE A 14 -10.98 -8.85 8.45
N VAL A 15 -9.65 -8.91 8.27
CA VAL A 15 -8.78 -7.74 8.19
C VAL A 15 -9.10 -6.87 6.98
N GLU A 16 -9.31 -7.47 5.81
CA GLU A 16 -9.67 -6.73 4.59
C GLU A 16 -11.08 -6.10 4.68
N GLN A 17 -12.05 -6.79 5.28
CA GLN A 17 -13.42 -6.28 5.43
C GLN A 17 -13.46 -4.99 6.27
N PHE A 18 -12.69 -4.91 7.37
CA PHE A 18 -12.57 -3.69 8.15
C PHE A 18 -12.13 -2.49 7.29
N PHE A 19 -11.12 -2.68 6.43
CA PHE A 19 -10.63 -1.61 5.56
C PHE A 19 -11.68 -1.12 4.53
N LEU A 20 -12.65 -1.96 4.14
CA LEU A 20 -13.77 -1.59 3.25
C LEU A 20 -14.91 -0.86 3.94
N GLU A 21 -15.14 -1.17 5.22
CA GLU A 21 -16.24 -0.63 6.04
C GLU A 21 -15.89 0.73 6.67
N LEU A 22 -14.63 1.16 6.60
CA LEU A 22 -14.18 2.46 7.07
C LEU A 22 -14.88 3.63 6.34
N PRO A 23 -15.28 4.70 7.06
CA PRO A 23 -15.78 5.95 6.48
C PRO A 23 -14.82 6.54 5.44
N SER A 24 -15.37 7.33 4.51
CA SER A 24 -14.63 8.10 3.48
C SER A 24 -13.35 8.73 4.00
N SER A 25 -13.48 9.55 5.05
CA SER A 25 -12.39 10.26 5.73
C SER A 25 -11.23 9.38 6.21
N LEU A 26 -11.49 8.12 6.57
CA LEU A 26 -10.46 7.18 7.04
C LEU A 26 -9.99 6.24 5.93
N SER A 27 -10.87 5.82 5.02
CA SER A 27 -10.60 4.77 4.02
C SER A 27 -9.37 5.03 3.13
N ARG A 28 -9.20 6.26 2.63
CA ARG A 28 -8.06 6.66 1.79
C ARG A 28 -6.72 6.63 2.56
N ARG A 29 -6.75 6.96 3.85
CA ARG A 29 -5.59 6.88 4.76
C ARG A 29 -5.31 5.43 5.16
N ALA A 30 -6.36 4.64 5.36
CA ALA A 30 -6.26 3.23 5.68
C ALA A 30 -5.76 2.39 4.50
N LEU A 31 -6.04 2.80 3.25
CA LEU A 31 -5.44 2.23 2.05
C LEU A 31 -3.94 2.57 1.96
N LEU A 32 -3.52 3.81 2.23
CA LEU A 32 -2.09 4.14 2.39
C LEU A 32 -1.42 3.31 3.50
N LEU A 33 -2.12 3.04 4.60
CA LEU A 33 -1.61 2.20 5.69
C LEU A 33 -1.46 0.74 5.25
N LYS A 34 -2.50 0.12 4.68
CA LYS A 34 -2.48 -1.23 4.09
C LYS A 34 -1.26 -1.41 3.18
N ASN A 35 -1.06 -0.43 2.31
CA ASN A 35 -0.03 -0.46 1.29
C ASN A 35 1.37 -0.19 1.86
N SER A 36 1.51 0.75 2.81
CA SER A 36 2.77 1.00 3.52
C SER A 36 3.23 -0.22 4.32
N LEU A 37 2.32 -0.88 5.04
CA LEU A 37 2.61 -2.11 5.76
C LEU A 37 3.05 -3.22 4.81
N THR A 38 2.34 -3.39 3.69
CA THR A 38 2.65 -4.37 2.64
C THR A 38 4.05 -4.15 2.04
N VAL A 39 4.41 -2.91 1.66
CA VAL A 39 5.71 -2.61 1.04
C VAL A 39 6.88 -2.66 2.04
N GLN A 40 6.65 -2.27 3.30
CA GLN A 40 7.70 -2.28 4.32
C GLN A 40 7.95 -3.68 4.92
N TYR A 41 6.89 -4.44 5.21
CA TYR A 41 6.98 -5.69 5.97
C TYR A 41 6.59 -6.95 5.19
N GLY A 42 6.01 -6.83 3.99
CA GLY A 42 5.60 -7.95 3.15
C GLY A 42 6.66 -8.42 2.14
N GLU A 43 6.69 -9.72 1.86
CA GLU A 43 7.71 -10.38 1.03
C GLU A 43 7.24 -10.69 -0.40
N THR A 44 5.93 -10.79 -0.65
CA THR A 44 5.37 -10.99 -2.02
C THR A 44 4.42 -9.87 -2.43
N GLY A 45 4.42 -8.75 -1.71
CA GLY A 45 3.59 -7.59 -1.98
C GLY A 45 2.10 -7.83 -1.72
N CYS A 46 1.78 -8.74 -0.80
CA CYS A 46 0.44 -9.05 -0.31
C CYS A 46 0.34 -8.63 1.17
N LEU A 47 -0.83 -8.17 1.64
CA LEU A 47 -1.00 -7.85 3.06
C LEU A 47 -0.82 -9.10 3.94
N GLN A 48 -1.18 -10.26 3.39
CA GLN A 48 -1.19 -11.57 4.02
C GLN A 48 0.20 -12.06 4.47
N ASP A 49 1.28 -11.48 3.95
CA ASP A 49 2.67 -11.90 4.21
C ASP A 49 3.49 -10.89 5.04
N ILE A 50 2.87 -9.84 5.60
CA ILE A 50 3.61 -8.89 6.45
C ILE A 50 4.18 -9.55 7.71
N LEU A 51 5.40 -9.18 8.08
CA LEU A 51 6.16 -9.74 9.22
C LEU A 51 6.41 -11.26 9.13
N SER A 52 6.36 -11.83 7.92
CA SER A 52 6.77 -13.22 7.66
C SER A 52 8.27 -13.40 7.41
N ARG A 53 8.98 -12.32 7.04
CA ARG A 53 10.38 -12.34 6.61
C ARG A 53 11.34 -12.76 7.73
N ASP A 54 12.46 -13.38 7.35
CA ASP A 54 13.52 -13.71 8.31
C ASP A 54 14.13 -12.45 8.96
N GLY A 55 13.93 -12.34 10.29
CA GLY A 55 14.42 -11.26 11.12
C GLY A 55 13.48 -10.06 11.31
N ASP A 56 12.34 -10.01 10.62
CA ASP A 56 11.25 -9.09 11.01
C ASP A 56 10.66 -9.53 12.37
N TYR A 57 10.16 -8.59 13.18
CA TYR A 57 9.62 -8.94 14.49
C TYR A 57 8.29 -9.69 14.30
N PRO A 58 8.15 -10.98 14.67
CA PRO A 58 7.09 -11.83 14.14
C PRO A 58 5.77 -11.68 14.90
N TRP A 59 5.38 -10.44 15.18
CA TRP A 59 4.25 -9.98 16.03
C TRP A 59 2.96 -10.78 15.79
N LEU A 60 2.61 -11.03 14.52
CA LEU A 60 1.40 -11.77 14.13
C LEU A 60 1.51 -13.28 14.38
N SER A 61 2.74 -13.81 14.36
CA SER A 61 3.03 -15.24 14.54
C SER A 61 3.25 -15.64 16.00
N LEU A 62 3.75 -14.73 16.87
CA LEU A 62 4.00 -15.02 18.29
C LEU A 62 2.82 -15.69 19.03
N PRO A 63 1.55 -15.22 18.95
CA PRO A 63 0.43 -15.91 19.58
C PRO A 63 0.16 -17.29 18.97
N ILE A 64 0.28 -17.44 17.65
CA ILE A 64 0.07 -18.72 16.94
C ILE A 64 1.17 -19.74 17.31
N TRP A 65 2.41 -19.28 17.48
CA TRP A 65 3.52 -20.10 17.99
C TRP A 65 3.28 -20.51 19.44
N LEU A 66 2.72 -19.65 20.28
CA LEU A 66 2.36 -19.98 21.67
C LEU A 66 1.30 -21.09 21.73
N LEU A 67 0.21 -20.98 20.96
CA LEU A 67 -0.83 -22.02 20.87
C LEU A 67 -0.28 -23.36 20.35
N LYS A 68 0.68 -23.30 19.41
CA LYS A 68 1.37 -24.46 18.86
C LYS A 68 2.26 -25.15 19.90
N ASP A 69 3.08 -24.37 20.59
CA ASP A 69 4.15 -24.86 21.46
C ASP A 69 3.62 -25.38 22.80
N TRP A 70 2.53 -24.80 23.34
CA TRP A 70 1.82 -25.34 24.50
C TRP A 70 0.83 -26.47 24.16
N PHE A 71 1.08 -27.16 23.04
CA PHE A 71 0.50 -28.43 22.63
C PHE A 71 -1.02 -28.49 22.56
N ILE A 72 -1.68 -27.39 22.17
CA ILE A 72 -3.09 -27.50 21.77
C ILE A 72 -3.13 -28.25 20.44
N HIS A 73 -3.63 -29.48 20.51
CA HIS A 73 -3.87 -30.34 19.36
C HIS A 73 -4.71 -29.58 18.32
N ALA A 74 -4.48 -29.86 17.04
CA ALA A 74 -5.27 -29.28 15.94
C ALA A 74 -6.74 -29.72 16.08
N ASN A 75 -7.55 -28.85 16.68
CA ASN A 75 -8.94 -29.09 17.06
C ASN A 75 -9.75 -27.79 16.89
N THR A 76 -11.08 -27.90 16.98
CA THR A 76 -11.99 -26.77 16.77
C THR A 76 -11.69 -25.56 17.67
N GLN A 77 -11.29 -25.78 18.92
CA GLN A 77 -10.94 -24.70 19.85
C GLN A 77 -9.69 -23.94 19.37
N ARG A 78 -8.63 -24.64 19.00
CA ARG A 78 -7.42 -24.03 18.44
C ARG A 78 -7.71 -23.25 17.16
N PHE A 79 -8.48 -23.82 16.24
CA PHE A 79 -8.83 -23.16 14.98
C PHE A 79 -9.66 -21.88 15.18
N LEU A 80 -10.55 -21.86 16.19
CA LEU A 80 -11.25 -20.64 16.60
C LEU A 80 -10.28 -19.61 17.20
N LEU A 81 -9.36 -20.03 18.08
CA LEU A 81 -8.36 -19.13 18.66
C LEU A 81 -7.43 -18.53 17.60
N GLU A 82 -6.88 -19.34 16.69
CA GLU A 82 -6.02 -18.86 15.59
C GLU A 82 -6.79 -17.87 14.69
N LYS A 83 -8.06 -18.17 14.35
CA LYS A 83 -8.93 -17.27 13.57
C LYS A 83 -9.19 -15.92 14.25
N TYR A 84 -9.43 -15.90 15.56
CA TYR A 84 -9.78 -14.67 16.27
C TYR A 84 -8.58 -13.91 16.86
N LEU A 85 -7.40 -14.53 17.00
CA LEU A 85 -6.18 -13.84 17.47
C LEU A 85 -5.42 -13.12 16.35
N LEU A 86 -5.46 -13.59 15.09
CA LEU A 86 -4.72 -12.92 14.00
C LEU A 86 -5.24 -11.50 13.70
N PRO A 87 -6.56 -11.23 13.55
CA PRO A 87 -7.06 -9.88 13.28
C PRO A 87 -6.67 -8.83 14.35
N PRO A 88 -6.88 -9.03 15.67
CA PRO A 88 -6.44 -8.07 16.68
C PRO A 88 -4.92 -8.00 16.81
N SER A 89 -4.17 -9.06 16.49
CA SER A 89 -2.70 -8.96 16.38
C SER A 89 -2.30 -7.98 15.28
N PHE A 90 -2.95 -8.06 14.12
CA PHE A 90 -2.75 -7.15 12.99
C PHE A 90 -3.17 -5.72 13.34
N TYR A 91 -4.39 -5.51 13.86
CA TYR A 91 -4.88 -4.17 14.17
C TYR A 91 -4.04 -3.47 15.26
N ASN A 92 -3.60 -4.22 16.27
CA ASN A 92 -2.70 -3.72 17.32
C ASN A 92 -1.34 -3.28 16.74
N PHE A 93 -0.74 -4.12 15.89
CA PHE A 93 0.51 -3.77 15.19
C PHE A 93 0.33 -2.54 14.29
N ALA A 94 -0.75 -2.49 13.50
CA ALA A 94 -1.05 -1.39 12.60
C ALA A 94 -1.32 -0.08 13.34
N ALA A 95 -1.97 -0.13 14.53
CA ALA A 95 -2.19 1.04 15.39
C ALA A 95 -0.87 1.60 15.94
N VAL A 96 0.04 0.74 16.42
CA VAL A 96 1.37 1.17 16.89
C VAL A 96 2.20 1.75 15.74
N TYR A 97 2.28 1.05 14.61
CA TYR A 97 2.97 1.55 13.42
C TYR A 97 2.42 2.93 12.99
N LEU A 98 1.09 3.08 12.93
CA LEU A 98 0.48 4.35 12.55
C LEU A 98 0.77 5.46 13.58
N GLN A 99 0.70 5.18 14.89
CA GLN A 99 1.09 6.15 15.93
C GLN A 99 2.56 6.56 15.82
N GLU A 100 3.47 5.65 15.50
CA GLU A 100 4.88 5.99 15.24
C GLU A 100 5.03 6.83 13.96
N GLN A 101 4.27 6.52 12.91
CA GLN A 101 4.26 7.32 11.68
C GLN A 101 3.68 8.73 11.89
N ILE A 102 2.66 8.91 12.74
CA ILE A 102 2.08 10.23 13.06
C ILE A 102 3.07 11.14 13.82
N GLN A 103 4.07 10.54 14.50
CA GLN A 103 5.11 11.26 15.24
C GLN A 103 6.36 11.58 14.41
N ASP A 104 6.48 11.00 13.21
CA ASP A 104 7.61 11.19 12.31
C ASP A 104 7.35 12.38 11.38
N GLU A 105 8.05 13.51 11.58
CA GLU A 105 7.90 14.73 10.76
C GLU A 105 8.15 14.54 9.25
N ALA A 106 8.75 13.41 8.85
CA ALA A 106 8.93 13.02 7.45
C ALA A 106 8.15 11.74 7.10
N SER A 107 6.99 11.56 7.73
CA SER A 107 5.89 10.69 7.34
C SER A 107 4.91 11.41 6.40
N PHE A 108 3.96 10.65 5.85
CA PHE A 108 2.77 11.18 5.17
C PHE A 108 1.50 11.03 6.01
N PHE A 109 1.60 10.43 7.21
CA PHE A 109 0.55 10.37 8.21
C PHE A 109 0.74 11.48 9.24
N ASP A 110 -0.36 12.08 9.71
CA ASP A 110 -0.35 13.23 10.61
C ASP A 110 -1.43 13.16 11.69
N VAL A 111 -1.58 14.22 12.49
CA VAL A 111 -2.50 14.25 13.66
C VAL A 111 -3.96 13.98 13.28
N ALA A 112 -4.39 14.22 12.03
CA ALA A 112 -5.72 13.85 11.56
C ALA A 112 -5.94 12.32 11.46
N ASP A 113 -4.87 11.53 11.35
CA ASP A 113 -4.93 10.07 11.23
C ASP A 113 -5.11 9.36 12.58
N ILE A 114 -5.16 10.10 13.70
CA ILE A 114 -5.46 9.54 15.03
C ILE A 114 -6.81 8.81 15.04
N SER A 115 -7.83 9.30 14.32
CA SER A 115 -9.12 8.59 14.25
C SER A 115 -9.06 7.24 13.52
N LEU A 116 -8.02 6.98 12.71
CA LEU A 116 -7.75 5.65 12.16
C LEU A 116 -7.02 4.75 13.19
N VAL A 117 -6.14 5.32 14.02
CA VAL A 117 -5.57 4.64 15.18
C VAL A 117 -6.67 4.19 16.14
N ASP A 118 -7.62 5.09 16.47
CA ASP A 118 -8.75 4.80 17.35
C ASP A 118 -9.61 3.65 16.79
N ALA A 119 -9.89 3.65 15.49
CA ALA A 119 -10.64 2.59 14.81
C ALA A 119 -9.91 1.23 14.88
N LEU A 120 -8.59 1.20 14.67
CA LEU A 120 -7.76 0.00 14.78
C LEU A 120 -7.72 -0.52 16.23
N GLN A 121 -7.61 0.37 17.22
CA GLN A 121 -7.67 0.00 18.64
C GLN A 121 -9.06 -0.53 19.03
N GLN A 122 -10.15 0.06 18.54
CA GLN A 122 -11.51 -0.44 18.77
C GLN A 122 -11.71 -1.84 18.20
N GLN A 123 -11.25 -2.12 16.97
CA GLN A 123 -11.28 -3.48 16.42
C GLN A 123 -10.39 -4.48 17.18
N THR A 124 -9.23 -4.03 17.65
CA THR A 124 -8.35 -4.82 18.51
C THR A 124 -9.09 -5.30 19.77
N LEU A 125 -9.77 -4.38 20.47
CA LEU A 125 -10.54 -4.68 21.68
C LEU A 125 -11.75 -5.57 21.36
N PHE A 126 -12.53 -5.23 20.32
CA PHE A 126 -13.72 -5.98 19.89
C PHE A 126 -13.43 -7.46 19.61
N HIS A 127 -12.32 -7.76 18.91
CA HIS A 127 -11.94 -9.14 18.63
C HIS A 127 -11.40 -9.88 19.85
N PHE A 128 -10.65 -9.23 20.74
CA PHE A 128 -10.25 -9.86 22.01
C PHE A 128 -11.47 -10.17 22.90
N GLN A 129 -12.51 -9.32 22.90
CA GLN A 129 -13.79 -9.59 23.59
C GLN A 129 -14.53 -10.83 23.07
N GLN A 130 -14.28 -11.28 21.83
CA GLN A 130 -14.86 -12.53 21.31
C GLN A 130 -14.18 -13.79 21.87
N ILE A 131 -13.03 -13.64 22.53
CA ILE A 131 -12.20 -14.73 23.05
C ILE A 131 -12.14 -14.69 24.59
N LEU A 132 -12.20 -13.49 25.17
CA LEU A 132 -11.92 -13.21 26.58
C LEU A 132 -13.09 -12.42 27.17
N GLY A 133 -13.68 -12.93 28.26
CA GLY A 133 -14.79 -12.27 28.95
C GLY A 133 -14.41 -10.92 29.58
N GLU A 134 -15.40 -10.09 29.87
CA GLU A 134 -15.21 -8.74 30.43
C GLU A 134 -14.48 -8.73 31.78
N ASP A 135 -14.68 -9.78 32.61
CA ASP A 135 -13.99 -9.95 33.90
C ASP A 135 -12.55 -10.51 33.79
N SER A 136 -11.98 -10.63 32.58
CA SER A 136 -10.65 -11.24 32.37
C SER A 136 -9.51 -10.34 32.86
N GLU A 137 -8.53 -10.93 33.57
CA GLU A 137 -7.26 -10.28 33.94
C GLU A 137 -6.50 -9.69 32.72
N PHE A 138 -6.80 -10.16 31.52
CA PHE A 138 -6.30 -9.61 30.26
C PHE A 138 -6.45 -8.09 30.16
N TRP A 139 -7.59 -7.54 30.60
CA TRP A 139 -7.88 -6.11 30.42
C TRP A 139 -6.93 -5.23 31.25
N SER A 140 -6.50 -5.70 32.43
CA SER A 140 -5.47 -5.06 33.24
C SER A 140 -4.09 -5.09 32.55
N PHE A 141 -3.70 -6.23 31.97
CA PHE A 141 -2.45 -6.33 31.19
C PHE A 141 -2.47 -5.44 29.94
N ASN A 142 -3.58 -5.41 29.21
CA ASN A 142 -3.77 -4.55 28.04
C ASN A 142 -3.65 -3.05 28.41
N GLN A 143 -4.31 -2.63 29.50
CA GLN A 143 -4.20 -1.25 30.00
C GLN A 143 -2.77 -0.90 30.41
N GLN A 144 -2.09 -1.77 31.15
CA GLN A 144 -0.70 -1.53 31.58
C GLN A 144 0.25 -1.43 30.38
N LEU A 145 0.18 -2.35 29.43
CA LEU A 145 1.09 -2.38 28.27
C LEU A 145 0.92 -1.15 27.38
N TRP A 146 -0.31 -0.64 27.20
CA TRP A 146 -0.55 0.64 26.52
C TRP A 146 -0.06 1.84 27.34
N ALA A 147 -0.19 1.82 28.68
CA ALA A 147 0.36 2.88 29.53
C ALA A 147 1.90 2.91 29.52
N ASP A 148 2.55 1.75 29.50
CA ASP A 148 4.00 1.60 29.33
C ASP A 148 4.44 2.19 27.99
N TYR A 149 3.72 1.87 26.91
CA TYR A 149 3.98 2.38 25.56
C TYR A 149 3.82 3.91 25.47
N GLN A 150 2.73 4.48 25.99
CA GLN A 150 2.54 5.95 25.96
C GLN A 150 3.61 6.66 26.80
N THR A 151 4.02 6.05 27.93
CA THR A 151 5.13 6.54 28.75
C THR A 151 6.47 6.48 28.01
N ALA A 152 6.73 5.39 27.30
CA ALA A 152 7.90 5.20 26.44
C ALA A 152 7.96 6.26 25.33
N VAL A 153 6.86 6.43 24.59
CA VAL A 153 6.68 7.45 23.56
C VAL A 153 6.96 8.85 24.10
N ALA A 154 6.31 9.27 25.18
CA ALA A 154 6.50 10.60 25.75
C ALA A 154 7.95 10.82 26.24
N THR A 155 8.56 9.80 26.85
CA THR A 155 9.97 9.83 27.28
C THR A 155 10.92 10.00 26.10
N MET A 156 10.70 9.26 25.00
CA MET A 156 11.55 9.33 23.81
C MET A 156 11.37 10.63 23.01
N GLN A 157 10.16 11.18 22.92
CA GLN A 157 9.94 12.52 22.37
C GLN A 157 10.66 13.60 23.19
N GLN A 158 10.68 13.48 24.53
CA GLN A 158 11.41 14.41 25.39
C GLN A 158 12.93 14.26 25.24
N HIS A 159 13.43 13.03 25.05
CA HIS A 159 14.83 12.79 24.72
C HIS A 159 15.23 13.39 23.36
N GLN A 160 14.39 13.26 22.32
CA GLN A 160 14.66 13.86 21.01
C GLN A 160 14.77 15.39 21.09
N LYS A 161 13.95 16.04 21.95
CA LYS A 161 14.00 17.49 22.20
C LYS A 161 15.23 17.92 23.01
N THR A 162 15.66 17.10 23.98
CA THR A 162 16.83 17.35 24.84
C THR A 162 17.71 16.08 24.92
N PRO A 163 18.61 15.85 23.95
CA PRO A 163 19.41 14.62 23.88
C PRO A 163 20.36 14.47 25.07
N ASN A 164 20.15 13.40 25.83
CA ASN A 164 20.89 13.05 27.04
C ASN A 164 21.63 11.70 26.86
N GLN A 165 22.45 11.31 27.83
CA GLN A 165 22.99 9.95 27.84
C GLN A 165 21.86 8.94 28.13
N PHE A 166 21.89 7.78 27.45
CA PHE A 166 20.96 6.69 27.77
C PHE A 166 21.37 6.02 29.08
N THR A 167 20.60 6.28 30.13
CA THR A 167 20.61 5.50 31.37
C THR A 167 19.94 4.13 31.15
N PRO A 168 20.13 3.15 32.05
CA PRO A 168 19.37 1.89 32.00
C PRO A 168 17.86 2.11 31.93
N ASP A 169 17.34 3.05 32.71
CA ASP A 169 15.90 3.37 32.78
C ASP A 169 15.38 3.95 31.46
N LEU A 170 16.14 4.86 30.85
CA LEU A 170 15.79 5.43 29.54
C LEU A 170 15.86 4.37 28.43
N LEU A 171 16.82 3.44 28.49
CA LEU A 171 16.89 2.30 27.58
C LEU A 171 15.70 1.35 27.79
N GLN A 172 15.28 1.10 29.04
CA GLN A 172 14.08 0.32 29.34
C GLN A 172 12.84 0.98 28.73
N HIS A 173 12.62 2.28 28.97
CA HIS A 173 11.54 3.04 28.33
C HIS A 173 11.60 2.96 26.80
N HIS A 174 12.77 3.14 26.19
CA HIS A 174 12.93 3.04 24.74
C HIS A 174 12.53 1.65 24.20
N THR A 175 12.88 0.57 24.89
CA THR A 175 12.45 -0.78 24.50
C THR A 175 10.98 -1.08 24.78
N ALA A 176 10.35 -0.34 25.69
CA ALA A 176 8.92 -0.42 25.95
C ALA A 176 8.05 0.23 24.85
N GLN A 177 8.66 0.87 23.83
CA GLN A 177 7.93 1.21 22.60
C GLN A 177 7.36 -0.02 21.86
N LEU A 178 7.86 -1.23 22.17
CA LEU A 178 7.32 -2.49 21.64
C LEU A 178 6.44 -3.26 22.65
N SER A 179 6.11 -2.69 23.82
CA SER A 179 5.23 -3.35 24.80
C SER A 179 3.86 -3.81 24.26
N PRO A 180 3.21 -3.16 23.27
CA PRO A 180 1.92 -3.63 22.77
C PRO A 180 2.03 -4.98 22.02
N ALA A 181 3.22 -5.39 21.56
CA ALA A 181 3.46 -6.72 21.00
C ALA A 181 3.20 -7.85 22.01
N ASN A 182 3.24 -7.54 23.31
CA ASN A 182 2.96 -8.48 24.39
C ASN A 182 1.44 -8.77 24.49
N ILE A 183 0.56 -7.88 23.99
CA ILE A 183 -0.90 -7.97 24.18
C ILE A 183 -1.49 -9.26 23.54
N PRO A 184 -1.26 -9.59 22.26
CA PRO A 184 -1.84 -10.80 21.66
C PRO A 184 -1.24 -12.08 22.26
N VAL A 185 0.01 -12.02 22.70
CA VAL A 185 0.70 -13.13 23.38
C VAL A 185 0.07 -13.42 24.74
N ILE A 186 -0.29 -12.39 25.52
CA ILE A 186 -1.02 -12.55 26.78
C ILE A 186 -2.46 -13.01 26.53
N ALA A 187 -3.15 -12.45 25.51
CA ALA A 187 -4.48 -12.91 25.13
C ALA A 187 -4.49 -14.42 24.80
N ALA A 188 -3.51 -14.86 24.00
CA ALA A 188 -3.31 -16.27 23.67
C ALA A 188 -3.00 -17.13 24.91
N ALA A 189 -2.24 -16.63 25.88
CA ALA A 189 -1.92 -17.34 27.12
C ALA A 189 -3.11 -17.49 28.08
N ILE A 190 -3.94 -16.45 28.21
CA ILE A 190 -5.11 -16.43 29.08
C ILE A 190 -6.24 -17.28 28.49
N ALA A 191 -6.45 -17.24 27.18
CA ALA A 191 -7.47 -18.03 26.47
C ALA A 191 -7.29 -19.57 26.58
N ILE A 192 -6.19 -20.03 27.18
CA ILE A 192 -5.78 -21.43 27.28
C ILE A 192 -5.28 -21.80 28.70
N ASP A 193 -5.69 -21.01 29.71
CA ASP A 193 -5.45 -21.23 31.14
C ASP A 193 -3.96 -21.28 31.56
N ARG A 194 -3.11 -20.47 30.91
CA ARG A 194 -1.65 -20.38 31.20
C ARG A 194 -1.24 -19.07 31.88
N THR A 195 -2.17 -18.42 32.57
CA THR A 195 -1.97 -17.14 33.29
C THR A 195 -0.75 -17.16 34.21
N ASN A 196 -0.46 -18.28 34.86
CA ASN A 196 0.70 -18.43 35.75
C ASN A 196 2.08 -18.36 35.04
N GLN A 197 2.14 -18.44 33.71
CA GLN A 197 3.37 -18.27 32.93
C GLN A 197 3.61 -16.84 32.44
N ILE A 198 2.60 -15.94 32.56
CA ILE A 198 2.69 -14.57 32.03
C ILE A 198 3.92 -13.79 32.52
N PRO A 199 4.36 -13.84 33.80
CA PRO A 199 5.55 -13.10 34.24
C PRO A 199 6.84 -13.51 33.50
N SER A 200 7.06 -14.82 33.33
CA SER A 200 8.21 -15.36 32.59
C SER A 200 8.10 -15.08 31.08
N LEU A 201 6.88 -15.13 30.53
CA LEU A 201 6.60 -14.82 29.13
C LEU A 201 6.79 -13.33 28.82
N LEU A 202 6.45 -12.43 29.75
CA LEU A 202 6.79 -11.01 29.69
C LEU A 202 8.30 -10.77 29.78
N GLN A 203 9.02 -11.51 30.63
CA GLN A 203 10.48 -11.41 30.70
C GLN A 203 11.14 -11.85 29.37
N LEU A 204 10.63 -12.91 28.74
CA LEU A 204 11.05 -13.37 27.41
C LEU A 204 10.76 -12.30 26.35
N MET A 205 9.53 -11.79 26.29
CA MET A 205 9.13 -10.73 25.36
C MET A 205 9.96 -9.46 25.54
N ASN A 206 10.28 -9.06 26.76
CA ASN A 206 11.11 -7.88 27.00
C ASN A 206 12.56 -8.05 26.50
N CYS A 207 13.10 -9.28 26.49
CA CYS A 207 14.39 -9.55 25.84
C CYS A 207 14.29 -9.44 24.31
N LEU A 208 13.21 -9.93 23.71
CA LEU A 208 12.97 -9.81 22.25
C LEU A 208 12.70 -8.36 21.83
N ASN A 209 11.83 -7.64 22.55
CA ASN A 209 11.55 -6.21 22.37
C ASN A 209 12.85 -5.38 22.38
N HIS A 210 13.77 -5.67 23.32
CA HIS A 210 15.08 -5.03 23.35
C HIS A 210 15.87 -5.27 22.06
N ILE A 211 16.07 -6.53 21.66
CA ILE A 211 16.85 -6.89 20.47
C ILE A 211 16.23 -6.29 19.19
N HIS A 212 14.90 -6.30 19.07
CA HIS A 212 14.21 -5.75 17.92
C HIS A 212 14.25 -4.22 17.86
N GLN A 213 14.14 -3.51 18.98
CA GLN A 213 14.35 -2.06 19.01
C GLN A 213 15.80 -1.72 18.62
N MET A 214 16.79 -2.45 19.13
CA MET A 214 18.20 -2.21 18.76
C MET A 214 18.47 -2.47 17.28
N ARG A 215 17.99 -3.60 16.72
CA ARG A 215 18.09 -3.88 15.26
C ARG A 215 17.41 -2.79 14.44
N ARG A 216 16.20 -2.36 14.85
CA ARG A 216 15.43 -1.29 14.20
C ARG A 216 16.21 0.03 14.17
N ASP A 217 16.69 0.48 15.32
CA ASP A 217 17.49 1.69 15.45
C ASP A 217 18.75 1.63 14.58
N ILE A 218 19.50 0.52 14.64
CA ILE A 218 20.78 0.35 13.90
C ILE A 218 20.57 0.50 12.38
N LEU A 219 19.51 -0.12 11.85
CA LEU A 219 19.15 0.00 10.44
C LEU A 219 18.63 1.41 10.08
N ALA A 220 18.07 2.14 11.05
CA ALA A 220 17.53 3.48 10.87
C ALA A 220 18.55 4.63 11.01
N ILE A 221 19.75 4.41 11.61
CA ILE A 221 20.72 5.45 11.98
C ILE A 221 20.86 6.58 10.93
N ARG A 222 21.06 6.24 9.64
CA ARG A 222 21.24 7.27 8.58
C ARG A 222 20.02 8.18 8.41
N ARG A 223 18.81 7.64 8.51
CA ARG A 223 17.53 8.37 8.45
C ARG A 223 17.39 9.27 9.68
N ASP A 224 17.70 8.71 10.84
CA ASP A 224 17.47 9.36 12.14
C ASP A 224 18.44 10.54 12.36
N ILE A 225 19.73 10.40 12.04
CA ILE A 225 20.68 11.54 12.06
C ILE A 225 20.22 12.66 11.11
N MET A 226 19.72 12.30 9.91
CA MET A 226 19.25 13.29 8.93
C MET A 226 18.02 14.07 9.41
N ARG A 227 17.25 13.54 10.36
CA ARG A 227 16.14 14.20 11.04
C ARG A 227 16.53 14.85 12.38
N GLY A 228 17.75 14.60 12.87
CA GLY A 228 18.18 15.03 14.20
C GLY A 228 17.61 14.19 15.35
N CYS A 229 17.13 12.97 15.07
CA CYS A 229 16.65 12.02 16.06
C CYS A 229 17.83 11.24 16.65
N TYR A 230 18.02 11.30 17.96
CA TYR A 230 19.12 10.61 18.66
C TYR A 230 18.61 9.30 19.28
N THR A 231 18.67 8.21 18.51
CA THR A 231 18.35 6.84 19.00
C THR A 231 19.52 6.25 19.81
N TYR A 232 19.31 5.12 20.49
CA TYR A 232 20.33 4.53 21.37
C TYR A 232 21.68 4.27 20.66
N PRO A 233 21.72 3.68 19.45
CA PRO A 233 22.98 3.49 18.73
C PRO A 233 23.66 4.81 18.37
N ILE A 234 22.88 5.86 18.04
CA ILE A 234 23.44 7.19 17.76
C ILE A 234 24.13 7.74 19.00
N VAL A 235 23.46 7.71 20.17
CA VAL A 235 24.04 8.20 21.42
C VAL A 235 25.27 7.40 21.84
N ARG A 236 25.22 6.06 21.77
CA ARG A 236 26.37 5.19 22.08
C ARG A 236 27.58 5.45 21.17
N VAL A 237 27.34 5.71 19.88
CA VAL A 237 28.40 6.08 18.93
C VAL A 237 28.97 7.48 19.23
N MET A 238 28.11 8.46 19.55
CA MET A 238 28.55 9.80 19.93
C MET A 238 29.44 9.75 21.18
N GLN A 239 29.03 8.98 22.20
CA GLN A 239 29.82 8.74 23.40
C GLN A 239 31.16 8.07 23.09
N ALA A 240 31.17 6.99 22.31
CA ALA A 240 32.39 6.24 22.00
C ALA A 240 33.38 7.01 21.10
N GLY A 241 32.91 8.02 20.35
CA GLY A 241 33.71 8.87 19.48
C GLY A 241 33.98 10.29 20.03
N ASP A 242 33.78 10.52 21.33
CA ASP A 242 33.93 11.82 22.01
C ASP A 242 33.18 12.98 21.32
N ILE A 243 32.00 12.71 20.75
CA ILE A 243 31.11 13.70 20.13
C ILE A 243 30.10 14.17 21.19
N PRO A 244 30.08 15.45 21.60
CA PRO A 244 29.08 15.97 22.53
C PRO A 244 27.66 15.83 21.96
N LEU A 245 26.69 15.42 22.78
CA LEU A 245 25.29 15.26 22.37
C LEU A 245 24.59 16.58 21.97
N SER A 246 25.16 17.72 22.38
CA SER A 246 24.76 19.06 21.94
C SER A 246 25.31 19.44 20.56
N ALA A 247 26.28 18.70 20.02
CA ALA A 247 26.72 18.87 18.65
C ALA A 247 25.73 18.21 17.70
N LYS A 248 25.50 18.82 16.53
CA LYS A 248 24.76 18.22 15.41
C LYS A 248 25.77 17.64 14.41
N PRO A 249 26.28 16.41 14.59
CA PRO A 249 27.22 15.81 13.64
C PRO A 249 26.52 15.62 12.29
N THR A 250 27.25 15.80 11.19
CA THR A 250 26.73 15.37 9.89
C THR A 250 26.66 13.83 9.86
N PRO A 251 25.79 13.23 9.03
CA PRO A 251 25.70 11.77 8.91
C PRO A 251 27.05 11.11 8.61
N GLU A 252 27.92 11.77 7.83
CA GLU A 252 29.27 11.30 7.51
C GLU A 252 30.17 11.26 8.75
N LYS A 253 30.11 12.28 9.61
CA LYS A 253 30.89 12.31 10.86
C LYS A 253 30.44 11.19 11.80
N LEU A 254 29.13 10.94 11.91
CA LEU A 254 28.66 9.86 12.76
C LEU A 254 28.97 8.47 12.15
N LEU A 255 28.75 8.26 10.86
CA LEU A 255 29.11 7.01 10.17
C LEU A 255 30.61 6.70 10.33
N GLY A 256 31.48 7.71 10.23
CA GLY A 256 32.90 7.58 10.55
C GLY A 256 33.14 7.15 12.00
N ALA A 257 32.44 7.74 12.97
CA ALA A 257 32.54 7.34 14.38
C ALA A 257 31.99 5.91 14.63
N MET A 258 30.87 5.50 14.02
CA MET A 258 30.32 4.13 14.13
C MET A 258 31.38 3.09 13.79
N ILE A 259 32.06 3.34 12.67
CA ILE A 259 33.09 2.51 12.06
C ILE A 259 34.37 2.49 12.90
N LEU A 260 34.88 3.66 13.31
CA LEU A 260 36.16 3.78 14.01
C LEU A 260 36.10 3.29 15.47
N THR A 261 34.92 3.35 16.10
CA THR A 261 34.72 2.94 17.50
C THR A 261 34.25 1.51 17.66
N GLY A 262 33.70 0.90 16.60
CA GLY A 262 33.03 -0.40 16.66
C GLY A 262 31.78 -0.42 17.53
N ALA A 263 31.23 0.73 17.94
CA ALA A 263 30.14 0.81 18.93
C ALA A 263 28.89 -0.01 18.54
N ILE A 264 28.59 -0.13 17.24
CA ILE A 264 27.48 -0.96 16.74
C ILE A 264 27.73 -2.45 16.97
N ALA A 265 28.98 -2.92 16.83
CA ALA A 265 29.35 -4.30 17.15
C ALA A 265 29.26 -4.59 18.66
N THR A 266 29.47 -3.58 19.51
CA THR A 266 29.24 -3.68 20.95
C THR A 266 27.74 -3.81 21.28
N ILE A 267 26.88 -3.01 20.66
CA ILE A 267 25.41 -3.13 20.81
C ILE A 267 24.93 -4.50 20.28
N GLY A 268 25.52 -5.00 19.18
CA GLY A 268 25.25 -6.35 18.69
C GLY A 268 25.57 -7.44 19.72
N LYS A 269 26.67 -7.31 20.48
CA LYS A 269 27.00 -8.23 21.59
C LYS A 269 26.03 -8.11 22.76
N GLU A 270 25.64 -6.89 23.14
CA GLU A 270 24.61 -6.64 24.15
C GLU A 270 23.27 -7.31 23.75
N CYS A 271 22.93 -7.29 22.45
CA CYS A 271 21.78 -8.03 21.91
C CYS A 271 21.94 -9.55 21.99
N LEU A 272 23.13 -10.10 21.73
CA LEU A 272 23.40 -11.54 21.84
C LEU A 272 23.31 -12.04 23.29
N GLU A 273 23.75 -11.24 24.27
CA GLU A 273 23.58 -11.55 25.70
C GLU A 273 22.09 -11.58 26.13
N LYS A 274 21.27 -10.66 25.59
CA LYS A 274 19.81 -10.71 25.75
C LYS A 274 19.17 -11.89 25.01
N LEU A 275 19.73 -12.29 23.87
CA LEU A 275 19.23 -13.40 23.08
C LEU A 275 19.43 -14.74 23.80
N GLU A 276 20.58 -14.97 24.43
CA GLU A 276 20.81 -16.16 25.25
C GLU A 276 19.87 -16.20 26.47
N THR A 277 19.59 -15.05 27.08
CA THR A 277 18.56 -14.92 28.13
C THR A 277 17.17 -15.32 27.60
N ALA A 278 16.82 -14.93 26.38
CA ALA A 278 15.58 -15.32 25.72
C ALA A 278 15.55 -16.83 25.39
N LYS A 279 16.65 -17.43 24.92
CA LYS A 279 16.73 -18.89 24.67
C LYS A 279 16.49 -19.69 25.94
N ILE A 280 17.10 -19.30 27.07
CA ILE A 280 16.91 -19.96 28.37
C ILE A 280 15.44 -19.88 28.82
N LEU A 281 14.80 -18.71 28.71
CA LEU A 281 13.40 -18.53 29.06
C LEU A 281 12.45 -19.31 28.14
N ALA A 282 12.72 -19.33 26.83
CA ALA A 282 11.95 -20.12 25.87
C ALA A 282 12.06 -21.63 26.14
N GLN A 283 13.24 -22.13 26.54
CA GLN A 283 13.42 -23.53 26.96
C GLN A 283 12.64 -23.84 28.24
N GLN A 284 12.71 -22.98 29.26
CA GLN A 284 11.96 -23.13 30.52
C GLN A 284 10.44 -23.12 30.31
N LEU A 285 9.95 -22.29 29.39
CA LEU A 285 8.54 -22.21 29.00
C LEU A 285 8.10 -23.31 28.01
N MET A 286 9.02 -24.18 27.56
CA MET A 286 8.78 -25.21 26.55
C MET A 286 8.26 -24.65 25.21
N LEU A 287 8.92 -23.61 24.69
CA LEU A 287 8.56 -22.89 23.46
C LEU A 287 9.55 -23.17 22.31
N PRO A 288 9.52 -24.36 21.68
CA PRO A 288 10.48 -24.73 20.62
C PRO A 288 10.40 -23.86 19.36
N SER A 289 9.23 -23.31 18.99
CA SER A 289 9.12 -22.37 17.86
C SER A 289 9.78 -21.03 18.17
N TRP A 290 9.71 -20.59 19.42
CA TRP A 290 10.38 -19.37 19.90
C TRP A 290 11.89 -19.57 20.01
N LEU A 291 12.35 -20.77 20.42
CA LEU A 291 13.77 -21.13 20.41
C LEU A 291 14.33 -21.13 18.97
N GLN A 292 13.65 -21.78 18.02
CA GLN A 292 14.00 -21.76 16.59
C GLN A 292 14.01 -20.33 16.02
N TYR A 293 13.14 -19.44 16.52
CA TYR A 293 13.18 -18.03 16.16
C TYR A 293 14.40 -17.31 16.73
N CYS A 294 14.76 -17.57 17.99
CA CYS A 294 15.97 -17.02 18.61
C CYS A 294 17.25 -17.46 17.86
N ASP A 295 17.33 -18.72 17.43
CA ASP A 295 18.47 -19.22 16.65
C ASP A 295 18.62 -18.51 15.29
N ARG A 296 17.51 -18.19 14.61
CA ARG A 296 17.54 -17.36 13.38
C ARG A 296 17.96 -15.92 13.67
N LEU A 297 17.47 -15.32 14.75
CA LEU A 297 17.81 -13.96 15.15
C LEU A 297 19.29 -13.82 15.51
N GLU A 298 19.94 -14.88 15.99
CA GLU A 298 21.39 -14.94 16.23
C GLU A 298 22.20 -14.76 14.94
N VAL A 299 21.79 -15.43 13.85
CA VAL A 299 22.44 -15.30 12.53
C VAL A 299 22.32 -13.86 12.04
N VAL A 300 21.11 -13.29 12.08
CA VAL A 300 20.85 -11.90 11.65
C VAL A 300 21.65 -10.88 12.47
N LEU A 301 21.85 -11.10 13.78
CA LEU A 301 22.70 -10.23 14.61
C LEU A 301 24.18 -10.36 14.25
N ASN A 302 24.68 -11.57 13.98
CA ASN A 302 26.07 -11.78 13.56
C ASN A 302 26.35 -11.17 12.17
N GLU A 303 25.41 -11.27 11.23
CA GLU A 303 25.48 -10.57 9.95
C GLU A 303 25.47 -9.05 10.11
N LEU A 304 24.62 -8.51 10.99
CA LEU A 304 24.58 -7.08 11.31
C LEU A 304 25.92 -6.59 11.89
N ILE A 305 26.53 -7.37 12.79
CA ILE A 305 27.87 -7.08 13.35
C ILE A 305 28.94 -7.06 12.25
N ALA A 306 28.86 -7.99 11.28
CA ALA A 306 29.79 -8.04 10.15
C ALA A 306 29.60 -6.90 9.13
N LEU A 307 28.35 -6.48 8.89
CA LEU A 307 27.98 -5.44 7.91
C LEU A 307 28.53 -4.05 8.23
N PHE A 308 28.79 -3.73 9.50
CA PHE A 308 29.43 -2.47 9.89
C PHE A 308 30.97 -2.50 9.83
N SER A 309 31.54 -3.52 9.18
CA SER A 309 32.94 -3.55 8.72
C SER A 309 33.10 -2.85 7.35
N LEU A 310 34.28 -2.29 7.08
CA LEU A 310 34.43 -1.12 6.19
C LEU A 310 34.57 -1.40 4.68
N LYS A 311 33.78 -0.70 3.82
CA LYS A 311 34.28 0.00 2.59
C LYS A 311 33.24 0.89 1.83
N ASN A 312 33.49 2.21 1.84
CA ASN A 312 33.27 3.26 0.80
C ASN A 312 31.92 3.46 0.04
N LEU A 313 31.30 4.66 0.14
CA LEU A 313 31.11 5.68 -0.95
C LEU A 313 30.22 6.91 -0.54
N GLY A 314 30.09 7.94 -1.40
CA GLY A 314 29.60 9.32 -1.10
C GLY A 314 28.24 9.79 -1.70
N LYS A 315 27.99 11.12 -1.75
CA LYS A 315 26.66 11.79 -1.95
C LYS A 315 26.58 12.91 -3.03
N PRO A 316 25.36 13.24 -3.55
CA PRO A 316 25.02 14.44 -4.37
C PRO A 316 24.05 15.47 -3.68
N LEU A 317 23.52 16.47 -4.42
CA LEU A 317 22.68 17.62 -3.96
C LEU A 317 21.54 18.02 -4.96
N ALA A 318 20.58 18.90 -4.59
CA ALA A 318 19.31 19.18 -5.35
C ALA A 318 18.58 20.54 -5.09
N SER A 319 17.62 20.92 -5.97
CA SER A 319 16.64 22.08 -5.91
C SER A 319 15.71 22.07 -7.16
N SER A 320 14.54 22.75 -7.34
CA SER A 320 13.50 23.46 -6.55
C SER A 320 12.24 23.77 -7.47
N SER A 321 11.21 24.56 -7.06
CA SER A 321 9.94 24.82 -7.83
C SER A 321 9.32 26.25 -7.63
N ASN A 322 8.16 26.58 -8.25
CA ASN A 322 7.39 27.87 -8.18
C ASN A 322 5.87 27.75 -8.57
N SER A 323 5.01 28.79 -8.36
CA SER A 323 3.50 28.77 -8.56
C SER A 323 2.79 30.15 -8.80
N PHE A 324 1.49 30.23 -9.21
CA PHE A 324 0.70 31.49 -9.55
C PHE A 324 -0.90 31.47 -9.43
N ILE A 325 -1.71 32.29 -10.21
CA ILE A 325 -2.91 33.13 -9.79
C ILE A 325 -4.18 33.24 -10.77
N PRO A 326 -5.43 33.62 -10.32
CA PRO A 326 -6.80 33.74 -11.01
C PRO A 326 -7.08 34.76 -12.14
N TYR A 327 -8.10 34.70 -13.06
CA TYR A 327 -9.24 33.80 -13.52
C TYR A 327 -10.70 33.88 -12.92
N ILE A 328 -11.74 33.39 -13.66
CA ILE A 328 -13.21 33.75 -13.68
C ILE A 328 -14.15 32.54 -14.05
N ASP A 329 -15.48 32.61 -13.81
CA ASP A 329 -16.48 31.49 -13.79
C ASP A 329 -17.44 31.37 -15.04
N SER A 330 -17.54 30.19 -15.69
CA SER A 330 -18.74 29.63 -16.41
C SER A 330 -18.47 28.27 -17.11
N LEU A 331 -19.50 27.47 -17.44
CA LEU A 331 -19.34 26.09 -17.98
C LEU A 331 -18.57 25.97 -19.31
N ASN A 332 -19.01 26.67 -20.37
CA ASN A 332 -18.34 26.55 -21.68
C ASN A 332 -16.92 27.12 -21.66
N VAL A 333 -16.67 28.16 -20.83
CA VAL A 333 -15.32 28.68 -20.60
C VAL A 333 -14.50 27.68 -19.79
N ALA A 334 -15.08 26.99 -18.81
CA ALA A 334 -14.37 25.97 -18.04
C ALA A 334 -13.95 24.77 -18.90
N ILE A 335 -14.82 24.28 -19.78
CA ILE A 335 -14.47 23.23 -20.75
C ILE A 335 -13.33 23.71 -21.67
N ALA A 336 -13.43 24.92 -22.22
CA ALA A 336 -12.40 25.48 -23.10
C ALA A 336 -11.06 25.74 -22.39
N ALA A 337 -11.08 26.20 -21.14
CA ALA A 337 -9.89 26.44 -20.33
C ALA A 337 -9.21 25.12 -19.93
N ALA A 338 -9.97 24.09 -19.59
CA ALA A 338 -9.45 22.75 -19.33
C ALA A 338 -8.83 22.12 -20.59
N GLU A 339 -9.50 22.27 -21.74
CA GLU A 339 -8.98 21.84 -23.04
C GLU A 339 -7.68 22.58 -23.39
N GLN A 340 -7.65 23.91 -23.21
CA GLN A 340 -6.46 24.72 -23.42
C GLN A 340 -5.31 24.35 -22.46
N TYR A 341 -5.60 24.05 -21.18
CA TYR A 341 -4.62 23.56 -20.23
C TYR A 341 -3.98 22.27 -20.72
N LEU A 342 -4.81 21.26 -21.03
CA LEU A 342 -4.35 19.94 -21.46
C LEU A 342 -3.56 19.98 -22.77
N LEU A 343 -3.96 20.83 -23.72
CA LEU A 343 -3.27 21.00 -25.00
C LEU A 343 -2.05 21.93 -24.94
N SER A 344 -1.76 22.58 -23.79
CA SER A 344 -0.62 23.50 -23.64
C SER A 344 0.73 22.78 -23.51
N ASP A 345 0.75 21.53 -23.05
CA ASP A 345 1.94 20.67 -23.01
C ASP A 345 1.59 19.25 -23.49
N LEU A 346 1.77 18.99 -24.78
CA LEU A 346 1.56 17.67 -25.38
C LEU A 346 2.67 16.65 -25.05
N THR A 347 3.65 16.98 -24.20
CA THR A 347 4.53 16.01 -23.53
C THR A 347 3.98 15.54 -22.18
N PHE A 348 2.93 16.23 -21.69
CA PHE A 348 2.26 16.04 -20.40
C PHE A 348 3.25 15.87 -19.25
N ARG A 349 4.31 16.67 -19.21
CA ARG A 349 5.47 16.44 -18.34
C ARG A 349 5.16 16.51 -16.85
N GLU A 350 4.07 17.19 -16.49
CA GLU A 350 3.56 17.25 -15.12
C GLU A 350 2.91 15.93 -14.66
N SER A 351 2.48 15.05 -15.57
CA SER A 351 1.87 13.76 -15.21
C SER A 351 2.85 12.59 -15.08
N TRP A 352 4.15 12.79 -15.34
CA TRP A 352 5.12 11.70 -15.25
C TRP A 352 5.27 11.25 -13.78
N ASP A 353 5.07 9.97 -13.47
CA ASP A 353 5.39 9.44 -12.14
C ASP A 353 6.91 9.29 -12.00
N VAL A 354 7.47 9.80 -10.89
CA VAL A 354 8.92 9.94 -10.67
C VAL A 354 9.31 9.27 -9.36
N GLN A 355 9.55 7.96 -9.40
CA GLN A 355 10.09 7.24 -8.26
C GLN A 355 11.57 7.57 -8.04
N ARG A 356 11.95 7.75 -6.77
CA ARG A 356 13.26 8.26 -6.36
C ARG A 356 13.97 7.26 -5.43
N PHE A 357 14.51 6.21 -6.04
CA PHE A 357 15.28 5.18 -5.34
C PHE A 357 16.57 5.76 -4.72
N THR A 358 16.99 5.19 -3.59
CA THR A 358 18.17 5.63 -2.83
C THR A 358 19.50 5.07 -3.35
N LEU A 359 19.51 4.51 -4.57
CA LEU A 359 20.67 3.83 -5.16
C LEU A 359 21.65 4.84 -5.82
N PRO A 360 22.97 4.55 -5.89
CA PRO A 360 23.96 5.56 -6.24
C PRO A 360 24.09 5.92 -7.72
N GLN A 361 23.39 5.21 -8.63
CA GLN A 361 23.69 5.24 -10.08
C GLN A 361 22.50 5.62 -10.99
N LYS A 362 21.26 5.48 -10.52
CA LYS A 362 20.06 6.14 -11.07
C LYS A 362 19.26 6.66 -9.87
N SER A 363 19.18 7.98 -9.71
CA SER A 363 18.49 8.62 -8.58
C SER A 363 16.99 8.77 -8.78
N GLU A 364 16.54 8.66 -10.02
CA GLU A 364 15.15 8.83 -10.46
C GLU A 364 14.84 7.75 -11.51
N VAL A 365 13.62 7.23 -11.49
CA VAL A 365 13.04 6.31 -12.46
C VAL A 365 11.67 6.85 -12.82
N LEU A 366 11.33 6.83 -14.12
CA LEU A 366 10.14 7.48 -14.67
C LEU A 366 9.13 6.45 -15.13
N ALA A 367 7.85 6.71 -14.91
CA ALA A 367 6.74 6.07 -15.63
C ALA A 367 5.94 7.16 -16.37
N ARG A 368 6.10 7.18 -17.69
CA ARG A 368 5.50 8.19 -18.57
C ARG A 368 4.29 7.67 -19.35
N ALA A 369 4.36 6.43 -19.81
CA ALA A 369 3.40 5.87 -20.75
C ALA A 369 1.96 5.88 -20.20
N PHE A 370 1.76 5.38 -18.98
CA PHE A 370 0.42 5.28 -18.39
C PHE A 370 -0.25 6.64 -18.12
N PRO A 371 0.38 7.60 -17.41
CA PRO A 371 -0.24 8.92 -17.20
C PRO A 371 -0.48 9.69 -18.49
N MET A 372 0.45 9.65 -19.45
CA MET A 372 0.27 10.27 -20.77
C MET A 372 -0.90 9.63 -21.51
N GLY A 373 -0.98 8.29 -21.52
CA GLY A 373 -2.01 7.54 -22.25
C GLY A 373 -3.42 7.79 -21.74
N LEU A 374 -3.64 7.91 -20.42
CA LEU A 374 -4.94 8.29 -19.86
C LEU A 374 -5.43 9.65 -20.40
N ILE A 375 -4.53 10.64 -20.49
CA ILE A 375 -4.84 11.98 -21.02
C ILE A 375 -5.10 11.90 -22.54
N VAL A 376 -4.26 11.17 -23.28
CA VAL A 376 -4.38 10.99 -24.73
C VAL A 376 -5.67 10.25 -25.11
N GLU A 377 -6.06 9.22 -24.37
CA GLU A 377 -7.32 8.48 -24.57
C GLU A 377 -8.53 9.41 -24.41
N ILE A 378 -8.56 10.22 -23.34
CA ILE A 378 -9.62 11.17 -23.06
C ILE A 378 -9.74 12.25 -24.15
N LEU A 379 -8.61 12.84 -24.56
CA LEU A 379 -8.60 13.89 -25.59
C LEU A 379 -8.96 13.33 -26.97
N SER A 380 -8.46 12.14 -27.32
CA SER A 380 -8.80 11.47 -28.59
C SER A 380 -10.28 11.08 -28.66
N THR A 381 -10.86 10.62 -27.55
CA THR A 381 -12.31 10.37 -27.40
C THR A 381 -13.16 11.62 -27.68
N HIS A 382 -12.62 12.80 -27.37
CA HIS A 382 -13.28 14.10 -27.60
C HIS A 382 -12.92 14.77 -28.94
N GLY A 383 -12.21 14.07 -29.82
CA GLY A 383 -11.96 14.45 -31.21
C GLY A 383 -10.59 15.06 -31.51
N HIS A 384 -9.68 15.14 -30.53
CA HIS A 384 -8.34 15.70 -30.74
C HIS A 384 -7.41 14.69 -31.42
N ASN A 385 -6.76 15.07 -32.52
CA ASN A 385 -5.79 14.21 -33.21
C ASN A 385 -4.46 14.18 -32.47
N LEU A 386 -4.27 13.17 -31.61
CA LEU A 386 -3.04 12.93 -30.85
C LEU A 386 -2.29 11.67 -31.33
N SER A 387 -2.47 11.28 -32.61
CA SER A 387 -1.85 10.08 -33.18
C SER A 387 -0.32 10.04 -33.08
N SER A 388 0.35 11.19 -33.00
CA SER A 388 1.78 11.31 -32.68
C SER A 388 2.12 10.88 -31.26
N GLN A 389 1.32 11.27 -30.26
CA GLN A 389 1.48 10.90 -28.86
C GLN A 389 1.13 9.43 -28.65
N VAL A 390 0.13 8.90 -29.36
CA VAL A 390 -0.14 7.46 -29.42
C VAL A 390 1.09 6.70 -29.93
N ALA A 391 1.72 7.15 -31.03
CA ALA A 391 2.96 6.55 -31.53
C ALA A 391 4.14 6.67 -30.53
N GLU A 392 4.28 7.79 -29.81
CA GLU A 392 5.29 7.95 -28.76
C GLU A 392 5.07 6.95 -27.61
N ILE A 393 3.84 6.79 -27.12
CA ILE A 393 3.51 5.87 -26.00
C ILE A 393 3.80 4.41 -26.37
N PHE A 394 3.42 3.97 -27.58
CA PHE A 394 3.74 2.64 -28.08
C PHE A 394 5.26 2.40 -28.17
N GLN A 395 6.03 3.37 -28.69
CA GLN A 395 7.49 3.28 -28.75
C GLN A 395 8.17 3.37 -27.39
N LEU A 396 7.56 4.05 -26.41
CA LEU A 396 8.02 4.13 -25.03
C LEU A 396 7.95 2.74 -24.39
N LEU A 397 6.77 2.11 -24.43
CA LEU A 397 6.59 0.79 -23.82
C LEU A 397 7.35 -0.31 -24.57
N GLU A 398 7.39 -0.32 -25.91
CA GLU A 398 8.21 -1.29 -26.65
C GLU A 398 9.70 -1.22 -26.23
N ARG A 399 10.26 0.00 -26.14
CA ARG A 399 11.65 0.25 -25.75
C ARG A 399 11.95 -0.22 -24.33
N HIS A 400 10.99 -0.09 -23.42
CA HIS A 400 11.11 -0.50 -22.02
C HIS A 400 10.36 -1.80 -21.74
N HIS A 401 10.26 -2.67 -22.75
CA HIS A 401 9.74 -4.04 -22.66
C HIS A 401 8.32 -4.19 -22.05
N PHE A 402 7.52 -3.13 -22.14
CA PHE A 402 6.18 -2.97 -21.55
C PHE A 402 6.16 -2.88 -20.01
N CYS A 403 7.31 -2.60 -19.39
CA CYS A 403 7.40 -2.25 -17.97
C CYS A 403 6.83 -0.84 -17.72
N TYR A 404 5.93 -0.70 -16.74
CA TYR A 404 5.36 0.57 -16.28
C TYR A 404 6.43 1.68 -16.06
N TYR A 405 7.52 1.32 -15.37
CA TYR A 405 8.69 2.17 -15.19
C TYR A 405 9.75 1.89 -16.26
N GLU A 406 10.50 2.93 -16.67
CA GLU A 406 11.58 2.90 -17.67
C GLU A 406 12.86 2.15 -17.19
N THR A 407 12.68 0.88 -16.83
CA THR A 407 13.71 -0.01 -16.28
C THR A 407 13.31 -1.48 -16.44
N ASP A 408 14.22 -2.31 -16.92
CA ASP A 408 14.03 -3.75 -17.23
C ASP A 408 13.91 -4.64 -15.95
N GLY A 409 13.69 -4.00 -14.80
CA GLY A 409 13.69 -4.62 -13.48
C GLY A 409 12.31 -5.03 -12.97
N LEU A 410 11.23 -4.50 -13.53
CA LEU A 410 9.85 -4.87 -13.19
C LEU A 410 9.23 -5.68 -14.33
N PRO A 411 8.32 -6.62 -14.03
CA PRO A 411 7.53 -7.26 -15.07
C PRO A 411 6.60 -6.24 -15.74
N PRO A 412 6.20 -6.48 -16.99
CA PRO A 412 5.09 -5.79 -17.62
C PRO A 412 3.81 -6.00 -16.81
N ASP A 413 2.95 -4.99 -16.78
CA ASP A 413 1.63 -5.08 -16.16
C ASP A 413 0.50 -5.10 -17.20
N THR A 414 -0.72 -5.37 -16.72
CA THR A 414 -1.91 -5.47 -17.57
C THR A 414 -2.74 -4.19 -17.65
N ASP A 415 -2.40 -3.14 -16.88
CA ASP A 415 -3.06 -1.82 -16.97
C ASP A 415 -2.49 -1.02 -18.15
N ASP A 416 -1.15 -0.98 -18.27
CA ASP A 416 -0.44 -0.41 -19.42
C ASP A 416 -0.80 -1.12 -20.73
N LEU A 417 -0.91 -2.46 -20.70
CA LEU A 417 -1.41 -3.23 -21.84
C LEU A 417 -2.87 -2.90 -22.16
N GLY A 418 -3.74 -2.85 -21.14
CA GLY A 418 -5.15 -2.45 -21.30
C GLY A 418 -5.29 -1.08 -21.95
N LEU A 419 -4.49 -0.11 -21.50
CA LEU A 419 -4.43 1.25 -22.05
C LEU A 419 -3.92 1.29 -23.49
N LEU A 420 -2.82 0.59 -23.82
CA LEU A 420 -2.33 0.50 -25.20
C LEU A 420 -3.39 -0.09 -26.15
N LEU A 421 -4.13 -1.11 -25.70
CA LEU A 421 -5.19 -1.74 -26.49
C LEU A 421 -6.37 -0.79 -26.76
N ARG A 422 -6.75 0.07 -25.80
CA ARG A 422 -7.77 1.12 -26.02
C ARG A 422 -7.23 2.26 -26.91
N LEU A 423 -5.95 2.62 -26.78
CA LEU A 423 -5.30 3.64 -27.61
C LEU A 423 -5.09 3.22 -29.07
N TYR A 424 -5.06 1.91 -29.36
CA TYR A 424 -4.84 1.36 -30.72
C TYR A 424 -5.77 1.97 -31.78
N GLN A 425 -7.04 2.21 -31.45
CA GLN A 425 -8.04 2.77 -32.37
C GLN A 425 -7.71 4.21 -32.85
N TYR A 426 -6.80 4.91 -32.17
CA TYR A 426 -6.35 6.26 -32.49
C TYR A 426 -4.98 6.29 -33.20
N SER A 427 -4.44 5.11 -33.57
CA SER A 427 -3.14 5.01 -34.24
C SER A 427 -3.21 5.42 -35.72
N ALA A 428 -2.27 6.27 -36.14
CA ALA A 428 -1.99 6.52 -37.55
C ALA A 428 -1.11 5.45 -38.22
N GLN A 429 -0.65 4.44 -37.46
CA GLN A 429 0.21 3.34 -37.91
C GLN A 429 -0.31 1.98 -37.38
N PRO A 430 -1.56 1.59 -37.71
CA PRO A 430 -2.21 0.42 -37.11
C PRO A 430 -1.41 -0.87 -37.31
N GLU A 431 -0.92 -1.17 -38.52
CA GLU A 431 -0.12 -2.38 -38.79
C GLU A 431 1.13 -2.48 -37.90
N THR A 432 1.83 -1.35 -37.69
CA THR A 432 3.02 -1.28 -36.81
C THR A 432 2.64 -1.50 -35.36
N HIS A 433 1.61 -0.81 -34.87
CA HIS A 433 1.13 -0.93 -33.50
C HIS A 433 0.55 -2.32 -33.20
N GLN A 434 -0.09 -2.95 -34.19
CA GLN A 434 -0.60 -4.31 -34.10
C GLN A 434 0.55 -5.32 -33.94
N ALA A 435 1.66 -5.12 -34.67
CA ALA A 435 2.86 -5.95 -34.53
C ALA A 435 3.51 -5.81 -33.15
N ILE A 436 3.63 -4.56 -32.64
CA ILE A 436 4.14 -4.27 -31.28
C ILE A 436 3.32 -5.01 -30.22
N LEU A 437 1.99 -5.00 -30.33
CA LEU A 437 1.07 -5.64 -29.37
C LEU A 437 1.14 -7.18 -29.34
N GLN A 438 1.68 -7.86 -30.36
CA GLN A 438 1.72 -9.33 -30.38
C GLN A 438 2.54 -9.91 -29.22
N ARG A 439 3.62 -9.23 -28.79
CA ARG A 439 4.47 -9.69 -27.68
C ARG A 439 3.74 -9.68 -26.33
N PRO A 440 3.18 -8.54 -25.85
CA PRO A 440 2.49 -8.51 -24.56
C PRO A 440 1.14 -9.23 -24.58
N LEU A 441 0.43 -9.31 -25.70
CA LEU A 441 -0.77 -10.18 -25.83
C LEU A 441 -0.38 -11.67 -25.70
N GLY A 442 0.75 -12.07 -26.29
CA GLY A 442 1.32 -13.40 -26.11
C GLY A 442 1.71 -13.71 -24.67
N TRP A 443 2.21 -12.72 -23.92
CA TRP A 443 2.46 -12.84 -22.48
C TRP A 443 1.17 -12.93 -21.66
N LEU A 444 0.17 -12.09 -21.94
CA LEU A 444 -1.13 -12.11 -21.26
C LEU A 444 -1.78 -13.50 -21.31
N VAL A 445 -1.84 -14.11 -22.50
CA VAL A 445 -2.40 -15.46 -22.69
C VAL A 445 -1.64 -16.54 -21.91
N GLN A 446 -0.34 -16.36 -21.64
CA GLN A 446 0.46 -17.28 -20.82
C GLN A 446 0.29 -17.06 -19.30
N ASN A 447 -0.16 -15.88 -18.87
CA ASN A 447 -0.21 -15.50 -17.46
C ASN A 447 -1.61 -15.58 -16.81
N ILE A 448 -2.67 -15.62 -17.61
CA ILE A 448 -4.04 -15.80 -17.12
C ILE A 448 -4.16 -17.10 -16.33
N LEU A 449 -4.74 -17.01 -15.14
CA LEU A 449 -4.87 -18.14 -14.23
C LEU A 449 -5.94 -19.13 -14.74
N PRO A 450 -5.87 -20.42 -14.36
CA PRO A 450 -6.90 -21.42 -14.72
C PRO A 450 -8.32 -21.07 -14.26
N SER A 451 -8.44 -20.12 -13.33
CA SER A 451 -9.69 -19.52 -12.84
C SER A 451 -10.34 -18.52 -13.81
N GLY A 452 -9.60 -18.04 -14.81
CA GLY A 452 -9.96 -16.93 -15.70
C GLY A 452 -9.37 -15.58 -15.29
N GLU A 453 -8.84 -15.45 -14.07
CA GLU A 453 -8.30 -14.19 -13.53
C GLU A 453 -7.11 -13.65 -14.34
N ILE A 454 -7.17 -12.36 -14.68
CA ILE A 454 -6.06 -11.60 -15.28
C ILE A 454 -5.20 -11.04 -14.13
N PRO A 455 -3.92 -11.44 -14.01
CA PRO A 455 -3.04 -10.88 -12.98
C PRO A 455 -2.63 -9.44 -13.32
N VAL A 456 -2.26 -8.67 -12.29
CA VAL A 456 -1.67 -7.33 -12.49
C VAL A 456 -0.35 -7.45 -13.26
N TRP A 457 0.48 -8.44 -12.92
CA TRP A 457 1.85 -8.58 -13.43
C TRP A 457 2.00 -9.81 -14.33
N LEU A 458 2.58 -9.61 -15.51
CA LEU A 458 2.95 -10.66 -16.45
C LEU A 458 4.34 -11.19 -16.07
N THR A 459 4.48 -12.48 -15.77
CA THR A 459 5.74 -13.08 -15.29
C THR A 459 6.17 -14.33 -16.07
N GLN A 460 5.22 -15.06 -16.64
CA GLN A 460 5.47 -16.18 -17.55
C GLN A 460 5.81 -15.68 -18.96
N GLY A 461 6.75 -16.36 -19.64
CA GLY A 461 7.20 -16.01 -20.99
C GLY A 461 8.18 -14.83 -21.06
N ILE A 462 8.68 -14.35 -19.93
CA ILE A 462 9.52 -13.15 -19.80
C ILE A 462 10.95 -13.51 -19.37
N ASP A 463 11.89 -12.78 -19.95
CA ASP A 463 13.35 -12.99 -19.90
C ASP A 463 14.09 -12.01 -18.95
N HIS A 464 13.40 -10.99 -18.46
CA HIS A 464 13.91 -9.93 -17.57
C HIS A 464 13.17 -9.92 -16.22
N ALA A 465 13.28 -8.84 -15.43
CA ALA A 465 12.51 -8.61 -14.18
C ALA A 465 12.63 -9.64 -13.03
N GLN A 466 13.65 -10.50 -13.02
CA GLN A 466 13.82 -11.49 -11.95
C GLN A 466 14.18 -10.85 -10.60
N GLY A 467 13.47 -11.27 -9.53
CA GLY A 467 13.80 -10.92 -8.14
C GLY A 467 13.22 -9.59 -7.62
N PHE A 468 12.29 -8.97 -8.34
CA PHE A 468 11.64 -7.72 -7.88
C PHE A 468 10.42 -7.98 -6.99
N LEU A 469 10.23 -7.13 -5.98
CA LEU A 469 9.01 -7.10 -5.16
C LEU A 469 7.90 -6.41 -5.95
N VAL A 470 7.14 -7.18 -6.72
CA VAL A 470 5.87 -6.73 -7.29
C VAL A 470 4.81 -6.56 -6.21
N TRP A 471 3.92 -5.60 -6.37
CA TRP A 471 2.90 -5.27 -5.37
C TRP A 471 1.50 -5.59 -5.91
N GLY A 472 0.80 -6.48 -5.20
CA GLY A 472 -0.54 -6.96 -5.54
C GLY A 472 -0.52 -7.89 -6.74
N LYS A 473 -0.93 -9.15 -6.56
CA LYS A 473 -1.03 -10.12 -7.67
C LYS A 473 -2.27 -9.87 -8.54
N SER A 474 -3.32 -9.30 -7.94
CA SER A 474 -4.60 -8.98 -8.54
C SER A 474 -5.10 -7.60 -8.09
N CYS A 475 -5.81 -6.91 -8.98
CA CYS A 475 -6.54 -5.68 -8.67
C CYS A 475 -7.73 -5.55 -9.62
N LEU A 476 -8.94 -5.33 -9.08
CA LEU A 476 -10.18 -5.28 -9.88
C LEU A 476 -10.11 -4.23 -10.99
N ALA A 477 -9.59 -3.02 -10.68
CA ALA A 477 -9.49 -1.92 -11.64
C ALA A 477 -8.51 -2.19 -12.80
N VAL A 478 -7.38 -2.84 -12.52
CA VAL A 478 -6.38 -3.22 -13.52
C VAL A 478 -6.97 -4.23 -14.50
N GLU A 479 -7.66 -5.24 -13.98
CA GLU A 479 -8.33 -6.28 -14.77
C GLU A 479 -9.49 -5.74 -15.61
N ILE A 480 -10.26 -4.77 -15.07
CA ILE A 480 -11.26 -4.01 -15.83
C ILE A 480 -10.61 -3.25 -16.99
N ASN A 481 -9.50 -2.55 -16.75
CA ASN A 481 -8.79 -1.79 -17.78
C ASN A 481 -8.21 -2.69 -18.88
N ALA A 482 -7.71 -3.87 -18.52
CA ALA A 482 -7.30 -4.92 -19.45
C ALA A 482 -8.47 -5.44 -20.30
N LEU A 483 -9.63 -5.74 -19.68
CA LEU A 483 -10.83 -6.21 -20.37
C LEU A 483 -11.40 -5.16 -21.33
N LEU A 484 -11.49 -3.90 -20.91
CA LEU A 484 -11.87 -2.76 -21.76
C LEU A 484 -10.91 -2.62 -22.96
N GLY A 485 -9.61 -2.86 -22.75
CA GLY A 485 -8.61 -2.93 -23.82
C GLY A 485 -8.91 -4.03 -24.84
N LEU A 486 -9.08 -5.27 -24.38
CA LEU A 486 -9.36 -6.42 -25.25
C LEU A 486 -10.66 -6.24 -26.06
N ILE A 487 -11.73 -5.69 -25.45
CA ILE A 487 -13.02 -5.44 -26.10
C ILE A 487 -12.93 -4.35 -27.18
N ALA A 488 -12.06 -3.34 -26.98
CA ALA A 488 -11.80 -2.25 -27.92
C ALA A 488 -10.87 -2.66 -29.07
N TYR A 489 -9.89 -3.54 -28.80
CA TYR A 489 -8.89 -3.98 -29.77
C TYR A 489 -9.39 -5.05 -30.74
N ASP A 490 -9.78 -6.23 -30.22
CA ASP A 490 -10.29 -7.34 -31.05
C ASP A 490 -11.19 -8.26 -30.22
N TRP A 491 -12.49 -7.97 -30.23
CA TRP A 491 -13.50 -8.83 -29.62
C TRP A 491 -13.44 -10.27 -30.15
N SER A 492 -13.27 -10.47 -31.46
CA SER A 492 -13.43 -11.79 -32.08
C SER A 492 -12.23 -12.71 -31.82
N ALA A 493 -11.03 -12.17 -31.62
CA ALA A 493 -9.88 -12.95 -31.15
C ALA A 493 -9.98 -13.33 -29.66
N TYR A 494 -10.54 -12.44 -28.83
CA TYR A 494 -10.46 -12.55 -27.36
C TYR A 494 -11.78 -12.86 -26.64
N GLU A 495 -12.92 -13.00 -27.34
CA GLU A 495 -14.27 -13.27 -26.79
C GLU A 495 -14.25 -14.24 -25.59
N LYS A 496 -13.77 -15.47 -25.79
CA LYS A 496 -13.75 -16.51 -24.73
C LYS A 496 -12.85 -16.16 -23.54
N LEU A 497 -11.78 -15.40 -23.76
CA LEU A 497 -10.90 -14.90 -22.70
C LEU A 497 -11.68 -13.85 -21.88
N ILE A 498 -12.22 -12.83 -22.56
CA ILE A 498 -12.99 -11.74 -21.97
C ILE A 498 -14.16 -12.28 -21.14
N GLU A 499 -14.93 -13.24 -21.66
CA GLU A 499 -16.05 -13.84 -20.92
C GLU A 499 -15.59 -14.58 -19.66
N ASN A 500 -14.57 -15.44 -19.76
CA ASN A 500 -14.09 -16.21 -18.60
C ASN A 500 -13.54 -15.29 -17.50
N SER A 501 -12.75 -14.28 -17.89
CA SER A 501 -12.19 -13.29 -16.97
C SER A 501 -13.27 -12.41 -16.34
N PHE A 502 -14.27 -11.96 -17.11
CA PHE A 502 -15.41 -11.21 -16.57
C PHE A 502 -16.23 -12.03 -15.57
N LEU A 503 -16.52 -13.31 -15.87
CA LEU A 503 -17.22 -14.20 -14.93
C LEU A 503 -16.43 -14.37 -13.62
N ASN A 504 -15.11 -14.53 -13.71
CA ASN A 504 -14.24 -14.62 -12.55
C ASN A 504 -14.18 -13.32 -11.73
N LEU A 505 -14.05 -12.17 -12.41
CA LEU A 505 -14.05 -10.83 -11.83
C LEU A 505 -15.36 -10.57 -11.07
N CYS A 506 -16.51 -10.92 -11.65
CA CYS A 506 -17.80 -10.83 -10.97
C CYS A 506 -17.90 -11.81 -9.79
N GLN A 507 -17.34 -13.01 -9.88
CA GLN A 507 -17.31 -13.95 -8.75
C GLN A 507 -16.51 -13.38 -7.57
N ARG A 508 -15.30 -12.84 -7.79
CA ARG A 508 -14.49 -12.18 -6.74
C ARG A 508 -15.21 -10.96 -6.17
N LEU A 509 -15.85 -10.13 -7.00
CA LEU A 509 -16.65 -8.99 -6.55
C LEU A 509 -17.86 -9.42 -5.69
N ILE A 510 -18.51 -10.55 -5.99
CA ILE A 510 -19.61 -11.09 -5.17
C ILE A 510 -19.09 -11.69 -3.85
N GLN A 511 -17.92 -12.33 -3.86
CA GLN A 511 -17.34 -12.99 -2.68
C GLN A 511 -16.65 -12.04 -1.70
N SER A 512 -15.99 -11.00 -2.20
CA SER A 512 -15.08 -10.13 -1.42
C SER A 512 -15.39 -8.64 -1.60
N GLY A 513 -16.47 -8.29 -2.31
CA GLY A 513 -16.80 -6.90 -2.60
C GLY A 513 -15.65 -6.20 -3.33
N PHE A 514 -15.29 -5.02 -2.85
CA PHE A 514 -14.19 -4.22 -3.40
C PHE A 514 -12.84 -4.48 -2.68
N SER A 515 -12.67 -5.58 -1.91
CA SER A 515 -11.43 -5.81 -1.13
C SER A 515 -10.20 -5.96 -2.04
N GLY A 516 -10.42 -6.54 -3.23
CA GLY A 516 -9.48 -6.61 -4.34
C GLY A 516 -9.12 -5.26 -4.97
N LEU A 517 -9.47 -4.12 -4.37
CA LEU A 517 -8.81 -2.84 -4.65
C LEU A 517 -7.52 -2.71 -3.84
N SER A 518 -6.41 -2.93 -4.53
CA SER A 518 -5.06 -2.67 -4.04
C SER A 518 -4.53 -1.32 -4.55
N HIS A 519 -4.83 -0.97 -5.80
CA HIS A 519 -4.17 0.13 -6.52
C HIS A 519 -5.04 1.34 -6.86
N TYR A 520 -6.36 1.35 -6.61
CA TYR A 520 -7.23 2.46 -7.04
C TYR A 520 -8.31 2.82 -6.02
N GLU A 521 -8.76 4.08 -6.04
CA GLU A 521 -9.94 4.52 -5.26
C GLU A 521 -11.25 3.93 -5.83
N PRO A 522 -12.27 3.63 -4.99
CA PRO A 522 -13.50 2.97 -5.42
C PRO A 522 -14.26 3.65 -6.56
N ALA A 523 -14.26 5.00 -6.60
CA ALA A 523 -14.97 5.77 -7.61
C ALA A 523 -14.43 5.54 -9.04
N TYR A 524 -13.10 5.41 -9.20
CA TYR A 524 -12.48 5.08 -10.49
C TYR A 524 -12.85 3.67 -10.94
N CYS A 525 -12.79 2.69 -10.02
CA CYS A 525 -13.16 1.30 -10.30
C CYS A 525 -14.64 1.17 -10.69
N LEU A 526 -15.55 1.88 -10.02
CA LEU A 526 -16.98 1.92 -10.36
C LEU A 526 -17.22 2.46 -11.77
N TRP A 527 -16.54 3.54 -12.16
CA TRP A 527 -16.64 4.08 -13.52
C TRP A 527 -16.19 3.06 -14.58
N GLY A 528 -15.02 2.44 -14.37
CA GLY A 528 -14.51 1.37 -15.23
C GLY A 528 -15.47 0.17 -15.32
N PHE A 529 -16.05 -0.26 -14.19
CA PHE A 529 -17.05 -1.34 -14.16
C PHE A 529 -18.29 -0.99 -14.99
N PHE A 530 -18.85 0.21 -14.84
CA PHE A 530 -20.03 0.62 -15.60
C PHE A 530 -19.74 0.79 -17.10
N GLN A 531 -18.53 1.21 -17.48
CA GLN A 531 -18.10 1.13 -18.89
C GLN A 531 -17.99 -0.31 -19.38
N LEU A 532 -17.40 -1.22 -18.59
CA LEU A 532 -17.21 -2.62 -18.96
C LEU A 532 -18.54 -3.34 -19.17
N LEU A 533 -19.51 -3.14 -18.27
CA LEU A 533 -20.87 -3.63 -18.41
C LEU A 533 -21.51 -3.15 -19.72
N THR A 534 -21.57 -1.82 -19.95
CA THR A 534 -22.19 -1.25 -21.16
C THR A 534 -21.47 -1.70 -22.43
N GLN A 535 -20.13 -1.85 -22.42
CA GLN A 535 -19.42 -2.40 -23.58
C GLN A 535 -19.81 -3.85 -23.84
N LEU A 536 -19.85 -4.72 -22.82
CA LEU A 536 -20.26 -6.13 -22.95
C LEU A 536 -21.71 -6.26 -23.46
N GLU A 537 -22.63 -5.41 -23.00
CA GLU A 537 -24.02 -5.39 -23.48
C GLU A 537 -24.17 -5.05 -24.97
N THR A 538 -23.17 -4.42 -25.61
CA THR A 538 -23.14 -4.17 -27.07
C THR A 538 -22.55 -5.32 -27.90
N LYS A 539 -22.03 -6.38 -27.26
CA LYS A 539 -21.31 -7.48 -27.90
C LYS A 539 -22.19 -8.75 -27.91
N PRO A 540 -21.91 -9.77 -28.75
CA PRO A 540 -22.70 -11.00 -28.83
C PRO A 540 -22.42 -11.97 -27.65
N ILE A 541 -22.50 -11.46 -26.41
CA ILE A 541 -22.18 -12.19 -25.17
C ILE A 541 -23.07 -13.41 -24.92
N SER A 542 -22.49 -14.43 -24.29
CA SER A 542 -23.16 -15.67 -23.91
C SER A 542 -24.18 -15.45 -22.79
N LYS A 543 -25.12 -16.40 -22.67
CA LYS A 543 -26.18 -16.35 -21.65
C LYS A 543 -25.63 -16.33 -20.22
N THR A 544 -24.46 -16.94 -19.98
CA THR A 544 -23.81 -16.95 -18.67
C THR A 544 -23.34 -15.53 -18.30
N VAL A 545 -22.70 -14.82 -19.22
CA VAL A 545 -22.30 -13.41 -19.04
C VAL A 545 -23.52 -12.51 -18.89
N GLN A 546 -24.57 -12.69 -19.69
CA GLN A 546 -25.83 -11.93 -19.56
C GLN A 546 -26.47 -12.09 -18.16
N ILE A 547 -26.51 -13.32 -17.64
CA ILE A 547 -27.01 -13.58 -16.27
C ILE A 547 -26.08 -12.95 -15.23
N GLN A 548 -24.76 -13.01 -15.43
CA GLN A 548 -23.80 -12.46 -14.47
C GLN A 548 -23.86 -10.92 -14.40
N ILE A 549 -24.05 -10.25 -15.54
CA ILE A 549 -24.36 -8.81 -15.63
C ILE A 549 -25.61 -8.49 -14.80
N GLN A 550 -26.71 -9.22 -15.03
CA GLN A 550 -27.98 -9.02 -14.30
C GLN A 550 -27.84 -9.22 -12.77
N GLN A 551 -26.94 -10.09 -12.32
CA GLN A 551 -26.65 -10.31 -10.90
C GLN A 551 -25.74 -9.23 -10.29
N VAL A 552 -24.74 -8.76 -11.03
CA VAL A 552 -23.70 -7.85 -10.49
C VAL A 552 -24.11 -6.38 -10.57
N THR A 553 -24.92 -5.99 -11.56
CA THR A 553 -25.36 -4.59 -11.74
C THR A 553 -26.09 -4.02 -10.51
N PRO A 554 -27.02 -4.73 -9.83
CA PRO A 554 -27.61 -4.25 -8.57
C PRO A 554 -26.58 -4.01 -7.45
N ILE A 555 -25.54 -4.84 -7.35
CA ILE A 555 -24.46 -4.72 -6.36
C ILE A 555 -23.61 -3.48 -6.64
N LEU A 556 -23.26 -3.26 -7.91
CA LEU A 556 -22.51 -2.08 -8.37
C LEU A 556 -23.32 -0.79 -8.20
N LEU A 557 -24.64 -0.81 -8.46
CA LEU A 557 -25.53 0.32 -8.21
C LEU A 557 -25.65 0.63 -6.72
N GLN A 558 -25.77 -0.41 -5.87
CA GLN A 558 -25.77 -0.25 -4.42
C GLN A 558 -24.44 0.34 -3.92
N ARG A 559 -23.28 -0.12 -4.42
CA ARG A 559 -22.00 0.45 -4.02
C ARG A 559 -21.81 1.88 -4.54
N LEU A 560 -22.23 2.19 -5.76
CA LEU A 560 -22.21 3.57 -6.27
C LEU A 560 -23.05 4.49 -5.40
N GLN A 561 -24.27 4.08 -5.01
CA GLN A 561 -25.09 4.84 -4.07
C GLN A 561 -24.39 5.04 -2.72
N GLN A 562 -23.79 3.98 -2.16
CA GLN A 562 -23.03 4.06 -0.91
C GLN A 562 -21.85 5.04 -0.99
N GLU A 563 -21.07 5.03 -2.08
CA GLU A 563 -19.95 5.96 -2.28
C GLU A 563 -20.44 7.42 -2.44
N ILE A 564 -21.54 7.63 -3.17
CA ILE A 564 -22.20 8.95 -3.31
C ILE A 564 -22.68 9.51 -1.97
N GLU A 565 -23.20 8.65 -1.08
CA GLU A 565 -23.66 9.03 0.26
C GLU A 565 -22.51 9.20 1.27
N ARG A 566 -21.31 8.66 0.99
CA ARG A 566 -20.20 8.55 1.95
C ARG A 566 -19.48 9.87 2.25
N CYS A 567 -19.52 10.83 1.33
CA CYS A 567 -18.83 12.12 1.47
C CYS A 567 -19.38 13.19 0.51
N SER A 568 -19.06 14.45 0.79
CA SER A 568 -19.02 15.45 -0.29
C SER A 568 -17.79 15.14 -1.16
N PRO A 569 -17.96 14.81 -2.44
CA PRO A 569 -16.85 14.32 -3.26
C PRO A 569 -15.81 15.41 -3.55
N SER A 570 -14.56 15.00 -3.75
CA SER A 570 -13.57 15.83 -4.43
C SER A 570 -13.96 16.10 -5.89
N PRO A 571 -13.36 17.08 -6.58
CA PRO A 571 -13.54 17.25 -8.02
C PRO A 571 -13.33 15.97 -8.84
N GLN A 572 -12.29 15.17 -8.57
CA GLN A 572 -12.05 13.92 -9.30
C GLN A 572 -13.09 12.83 -8.97
N GLU A 573 -13.47 12.67 -7.69
CA GLU A 573 -14.56 11.76 -7.29
C GLU A 573 -15.89 12.17 -7.96
N ALA A 574 -16.19 13.48 -7.99
CA ALA A 574 -17.37 14.02 -8.65
C ALA A 574 -17.36 13.75 -10.16
N ALA A 575 -16.19 13.88 -10.81
CA ALA A 575 -16.01 13.49 -12.21
C ALA A 575 -16.29 11.99 -12.41
N PHE A 576 -15.72 11.10 -11.59
CA PHE A 576 -15.97 9.66 -11.66
C PHE A 576 -17.43 9.28 -11.37
N PHE A 577 -18.13 9.97 -10.46
CA PHE A 577 -19.56 9.74 -10.22
C PHE A 577 -20.43 10.21 -11.41
N ILE A 578 -20.16 11.38 -11.99
CA ILE A 578 -20.81 11.83 -13.24
C ILE A 578 -20.62 10.78 -14.35
N LEU A 579 -19.38 10.31 -14.52
CA LEU A 579 -19.02 9.34 -15.56
C LEU A 579 -19.63 7.96 -15.31
N SER A 580 -19.67 7.49 -14.06
CA SER A 580 -20.37 6.24 -13.68
C SER A 580 -21.87 6.32 -14.00
N CYS A 581 -22.53 7.40 -13.57
CA CYS A 581 -23.96 7.59 -13.79
C CYS A 581 -24.33 7.77 -15.27
N LEU A 582 -23.43 8.29 -16.11
CA LEU A 582 -23.68 8.47 -17.55
C LEU A 582 -23.19 7.31 -18.42
N SER A 583 -22.30 6.44 -17.93
CA SER A 583 -21.80 5.27 -18.67
C SER A 583 -22.84 4.15 -18.80
N HIS A 584 -23.74 3.98 -17.82
CA HIS A 584 -24.69 2.86 -17.79
C HIS A 584 -26.13 3.32 -17.52
N PRO A 585 -27.15 2.91 -18.31
CA PRO A 585 -28.51 3.46 -18.23
C PRO A 585 -29.16 3.38 -16.85
N LEU A 586 -28.97 2.27 -16.12
CA LEU A 586 -29.54 2.10 -14.78
C LEU A 586 -28.85 2.94 -13.69
N ALA A 587 -27.67 3.48 -13.95
CA ALA A 587 -26.96 4.37 -13.02
C ALA A 587 -27.38 5.85 -13.19
N LYS A 588 -28.05 6.21 -14.29
CA LYS A 588 -28.41 7.60 -14.61
C LYS A 588 -29.35 8.25 -13.60
N SER A 589 -30.16 7.47 -12.89
CA SER A 589 -31.02 7.95 -11.80
C SER A 589 -30.24 8.43 -10.56
N LEU A 590 -28.96 8.09 -10.43
CA LEU A 590 -28.10 8.50 -9.32
C LEU A 590 -27.29 9.78 -9.64
N LEU A 591 -27.45 10.36 -10.84
CA LEU A 591 -26.73 11.57 -11.25
C LEU A 591 -27.16 12.79 -10.45
N ASN A 592 -26.27 13.35 -9.62
CA ASN A 592 -26.50 14.61 -8.93
C ASN A 592 -25.93 15.78 -9.75
N HIS A 593 -26.82 16.59 -10.34
CA HIS A 593 -26.45 17.76 -11.14
C HIS A 593 -25.63 18.82 -10.38
N SER A 594 -25.62 18.79 -9.03
CA SER A 594 -24.77 19.70 -8.24
C SER A 594 -23.28 19.41 -8.39
N TRP A 595 -22.87 18.21 -8.80
CA TRP A 595 -21.47 17.88 -9.10
C TRP A 595 -20.87 18.73 -10.24
N ILE A 596 -21.67 19.16 -11.22
CA ILE A 596 -21.19 20.08 -12.26
C ILE A 596 -20.87 21.45 -11.65
N GLN A 597 -21.74 21.96 -10.77
CA GLN A 597 -21.49 23.21 -10.04
C GLN A 597 -20.31 23.10 -9.08
N HIS A 598 -20.03 21.89 -8.55
CA HIS A 598 -18.84 21.60 -7.76
C HIS A 598 -17.56 21.63 -8.61
N LEU A 599 -17.55 20.96 -9.78
CA LEU A 599 -16.43 21.00 -10.72
C LEU A 599 -16.09 22.44 -11.12
N LEU A 600 -17.08 23.24 -11.54
CA LEU A 600 -16.85 24.62 -11.97
C LEU A 600 -16.22 25.49 -10.87
N LYS A 601 -16.73 25.40 -9.63
CA LYS A 601 -16.23 26.20 -8.49
C LYS A 601 -14.82 25.82 -8.04
N HIS A 602 -14.37 24.59 -8.31
CA HIS A 602 -13.04 24.12 -7.97
C HIS A 602 -12.07 24.16 -9.17
N GLN A 603 -12.50 24.65 -10.33
CA GLN A 603 -11.58 24.86 -11.44
C GLN A 603 -10.58 25.96 -11.08
N ARG A 604 -9.31 25.63 -11.28
CA ARG A 604 -8.17 26.51 -11.12
C ARG A 604 -8.03 27.45 -12.31
N TYR A 605 -7.00 28.26 -12.15
CA TYR A 605 -6.86 29.56 -12.76
C TYR A 605 -6.11 29.58 -14.10
N ASP A 606 -5.48 28.46 -14.41
CA ASP A 606 -4.95 28.06 -15.70
C ASP A 606 -5.88 27.08 -16.43
N GLY A 607 -7.10 26.84 -15.90
CA GLY A 607 -8.05 25.87 -16.43
C GLY A 607 -7.94 24.45 -15.84
N SER A 608 -6.92 24.17 -15.02
CA SER A 608 -6.75 22.87 -14.37
C SER A 608 -7.73 22.65 -13.19
N TRP A 609 -7.76 21.44 -12.62
CA TRP A 609 -8.18 21.22 -11.22
C TRP A 609 -6.95 20.97 -10.36
N THR A 610 -7.08 20.95 -9.03
CA THR A 610 -5.95 20.56 -8.15
C THR A 610 -5.59 19.10 -8.40
N ASP A 611 -4.34 18.71 -8.16
CA ASP A 611 -3.91 17.33 -8.26
C ASP A 611 -4.57 16.49 -7.17
N GLU A 612 -5.18 15.37 -7.57
CA GLU A 612 -5.88 14.46 -6.66
C GLU A 612 -5.34 13.04 -6.82
N ALA A 613 -5.47 12.24 -5.76
CA ALA A 613 -5.00 10.87 -5.77
C ALA A 613 -5.72 10.04 -6.82
N LEU A 614 -5.00 9.15 -7.51
CA LEU A 614 -5.60 8.19 -8.44
C LEU A 614 -5.26 6.75 -8.06
N TYR A 615 -3.96 6.47 -7.98
CA TYR A 615 -3.38 5.21 -7.54
C TYR A 615 -2.23 5.47 -6.55
N PRO A 616 -1.90 4.55 -5.64
CA PRO A 616 -0.81 4.72 -4.72
C PRO A 616 0.52 4.18 -5.31
N THR A 617 1.62 4.90 -5.08
CA THR A 617 2.96 4.63 -5.64
C THR A 617 4.04 4.61 -4.53
N VAL A 618 5.20 4.00 -4.79
CA VAL A 618 6.26 3.81 -3.79
C VAL A 618 7.27 4.96 -3.85
N HIS A 619 7.31 5.77 -2.79
CA HIS A 619 8.19 6.92 -2.69
C HIS A 619 9.50 6.60 -1.93
N ARG A 620 10.35 7.62 -1.76
CA ARG A 620 11.62 7.57 -1.04
C ARG A 620 11.46 6.85 0.31
N GLY A 621 12.32 5.86 0.56
CA GLY A 621 12.36 5.15 1.85
C GLY A 621 11.30 4.06 2.03
N ARG A 622 10.64 3.58 0.97
CA ARG A 622 9.56 2.57 1.02
C ARG A 622 8.29 3.06 1.75
N GLN A 623 8.07 4.37 1.80
CA GLN A 623 6.77 4.94 2.13
C GLN A 623 5.87 4.86 0.90
N VAL A 624 4.60 4.50 1.08
CA VAL A 624 3.60 4.60 0.00
C VAL A 624 2.94 5.97 0.06
N VAL A 625 2.82 6.61 -1.09
CA VAL A 625 2.13 7.90 -1.27
C VAL A 625 1.03 7.71 -2.32
N TRP A 626 0.15 8.70 -2.45
CA TRP A 626 -0.69 8.79 -3.64
C TRP A 626 0.13 9.36 -4.79
N TYR A 627 0.04 8.74 -5.97
CA TYR A 627 0.28 9.46 -7.21
C TYR A 627 -0.90 10.43 -7.40
N SER A 628 -0.57 11.70 -7.58
CA SER A 628 -1.48 12.75 -8.01
C SER A 628 -0.82 13.53 -9.15
N SER A 629 -1.62 13.90 -10.16
CA SER A 629 -1.19 14.80 -11.23
C SER A 629 -2.34 15.72 -11.55
N ARG A 630 -2.02 17.02 -11.59
CA ARG A 630 -2.95 18.09 -11.90
C ARG A 630 -3.50 17.93 -13.32
N THR A 631 -2.68 17.43 -14.22
CA THR A 631 -3.03 17.18 -15.63
C THR A 631 -3.92 15.96 -15.78
N VAL A 632 -3.66 14.87 -15.05
CA VAL A 632 -4.54 13.67 -15.07
C VAL A 632 -5.90 13.97 -14.42
N THR A 633 -5.93 14.63 -13.25
CA THR A 633 -7.19 15.07 -12.63
C THR A 633 -7.96 16.03 -13.54
N THR A 634 -7.27 16.96 -14.22
CA THR A 634 -7.90 17.85 -15.22
C THR A 634 -8.48 17.10 -16.40
N ALA A 635 -7.82 16.03 -16.88
CA ALA A 635 -8.33 15.20 -17.96
C ALA A 635 -9.65 14.51 -17.56
N PHE A 636 -9.74 13.93 -16.35
CA PHE A 636 -10.99 13.33 -15.86
C PHE A 636 -12.11 14.36 -15.67
N CYS A 637 -11.81 15.53 -15.08
CA CYS A 637 -12.78 16.62 -14.94
C CYS A 637 -13.29 17.14 -16.29
N TYR A 638 -12.38 17.35 -17.26
CA TYR A 638 -12.74 17.69 -18.65
C TYR A 638 -13.61 16.61 -19.29
N HIS A 639 -13.25 15.33 -19.14
CA HIS A 639 -14.01 14.20 -19.68
C HIS A 639 -15.44 14.17 -19.11
N ALA A 640 -15.60 14.35 -17.79
CA ALA A 640 -16.90 14.41 -17.14
C ALA A 640 -17.75 15.61 -17.60
N LEU A 641 -17.17 16.81 -17.71
CA LEU A 641 -17.90 17.99 -18.20
C LEU A 641 -18.32 17.85 -19.67
N ARG A 642 -17.47 17.29 -20.54
CA ARG A 642 -17.78 17.04 -21.96
C ARG A 642 -18.85 15.96 -22.15
N ILE A 643 -18.77 14.87 -21.38
CA ILE A 643 -19.79 13.81 -21.40
C ILE A 643 -21.12 14.36 -20.86
N TYR A 644 -21.10 15.16 -19.79
CA TYR A 644 -22.31 15.83 -19.31
C TYR A 644 -22.92 16.77 -20.36
N GLN A 645 -22.11 17.62 -21.01
CA GLN A 645 -22.56 18.51 -22.09
C GLN A 645 -23.29 17.74 -23.19
N LYS A 646 -22.71 16.62 -23.66
CA LYS A 646 -23.26 15.72 -24.69
C LYS A 646 -24.61 15.06 -24.32
N TYR A 647 -24.95 14.97 -23.03
CA TYR A 647 -26.18 14.30 -22.55
C TYR A 647 -27.31 15.27 -22.19
N PHE A 648 -27.06 16.58 -22.18
CA PHE A 648 -28.00 17.59 -21.66
C PHE A 648 -28.11 18.89 -22.49
N ASP A 649 -27.42 19.01 -23.64
CA ASP A 649 -27.57 20.04 -24.68
C ASP A 649 -27.82 21.48 -24.17
N PHE A 650 -26.72 22.19 -23.88
CA PHE A 650 -26.64 23.62 -23.50
C PHE A 650 -25.95 24.47 -24.57
#